data_AF-A0A497T627-F1
#
_entry.id   AF-A0A497T627-F1
#
_cell.length_a   1.000
_cell.length_b   1.000
_cell.length_c   1.000
_cell.angle_alpha   90.00
_cell.angle_beta   90.00
_cell.angle_gamma   90.00
#
_symmetry.space_group_name_H-M   'P 1'
#
loop_
_entity.id
_entity.type
_entity.pdbx_description
1 polymer ?
#
loop_
_entity_poly.entity_id
_entity_poly.type
_entity_poly.pdbx_seq_one_letter_code
_entity_poly.pdbx_strand_id
1 'polypeptide(L)'
;QTTPDVFESDANKAYDWSEIANQTSQKGCLMIIVKILTNDKIVWTGFWENIEKNNGFNRYEYPLDEVDVYVKDTEKASLVRNFIESFKVIPFSSEWVTRVVFPTASILYEAGGNEQEIENQEFVSKTETGNQETGIDKDYYFIFPGFSSQGITGVMNPAVFYLNPLYTCDNQDCEEELGERQAACGCFDCGCLSGQYCDIEYGCRVLDMIKLSLVSTPNTKISNCYEEHIIVVPVKIINPPTGLSVVKEKASLGGKDYEISCEKSSETYVCNVTVPPVPNCDEGTYEVGPNRIMFKIRFNNAHETIEKDISVEFPNITIGSFECGNNQCETELGESSVTCCYDCGCSDGYCDAVPSDTEGYCRQDLGNENLRIVNVNPTHFYTFNPGDLISFGAEITERPKSLSVSNWECSLTCSVEGNSCSASCSVSCNEEPGSENTYNATCTLSVNIDGYDSLKSYTVYPVLNVTAKYVNGSKGSVTKELSKAFPAISYGAHWCGDNKCDPDESSDSCCYDCGCQEGYYCDTQDTEHPSSGDMCKPDFEIVIDKIEPEPLEFVSTFKEHTINITGHITTIPGGLKLDPECKLSDMEIPCYASCEETGKAGGMYYFLCQLTIPSFDYNTSKHYDPVQKKITFAQNSFSLSCSYNNGPSTEIKTFEKNISDIIIDVVYECGSGKCERDLGESAEVCCIDCPCSEVYGEKYFCYTGRKKEGECLSVNEVALQIDEFEHDPYKCIIFERGGECVFSEGDTAYVSVINPPSDIEVVDSYYVIDNGEESDTECFPGEDIGKYACPFVLDNIKNSDEGKESREFNLHLTISYTLDNALFLQNISASKILSIEREKSKELKTCEEEERKLEKEIESAKKKKSMYITILAVFAGLAAVLCIAGWLGCGWCDKACAVLLVILSCAATYLLGAIGSVQNQIKELKAKKQALCAAKTYDELYDAVNGIGNIWLTLGTVTLGVICALGVSSEISGMIGETASKGGGKLIDTLELKYRGTGFS
;
A
#
# COMPACT_ATOMS: atom_id res chain seq x y z
N GLN A 1 8.57 4.89 26.23
CA GLN A 1 8.11 3.49 26.27
C GLN A 1 6.80 3.44 27.03
N THR A 2 5.72 3.64 26.29
CA THR A 2 4.38 3.17 26.64
C THR A 2 3.88 2.42 25.40
N THR A 3 3.01 1.43 25.56
CA THR A 3 2.50 0.64 24.42
C THR A 3 1.67 1.52 23.47
N PRO A 4 1.66 1.23 22.16
CA PRO A 4 0.84 1.95 21.20
C PRO A 4 -0.66 1.86 21.52
N ASP A 5 -1.42 2.92 21.28
CA ASP A 5 -2.89 2.87 21.27
C ASP A 5 -3.36 2.41 19.88
N VAL A 6 -4.34 1.50 19.81
CA VAL A 6 -4.87 0.92 18.55
C VAL A 6 -6.33 1.28 18.32
N PHE A 7 -6.68 1.62 17.07
CA PHE A 7 -8.04 1.99 16.66
C PHE A 7 -8.50 1.25 15.40
N GLU A 8 -9.62 0.54 15.49
CA GLU A 8 -10.23 -0.25 14.39
C GLU A 8 -11.10 0.60 13.43
N SER A 9 -11.37 1.86 13.77
CA SER A 9 -12.22 2.78 12.99
C SER A 9 -11.84 4.24 13.28
N ASP A 10 -12.59 5.19 12.72
CA ASP A 10 -12.57 6.60 13.14
C ASP A 10 -12.59 6.73 14.66
N ALA A 11 -11.58 7.42 15.20
CA ALA A 11 -11.33 7.49 16.63
C ALA A 11 -11.12 8.92 17.13
N ASN A 12 -11.60 9.18 18.34
CA ASN A 12 -11.40 10.43 19.05
C ASN A 12 -10.92 10.13 20.47
N LYS A 13 -9.64 10.42 20.73
CA LYS A 13 -8.94 10.13 21.98
C LYS A 13 -8.34 11.44 22.52
N ALA A 14 -8.57 11.71 23.79
CA ALA A 14 -7.87 12.77 24.51
C ALA A 14 -6.67 12.17 25.26
N TYR A 15 -5.52 12.84 25.15
CA TYR A 15 -4.29 12.54 25.88
C TYR A 15 -3.98 13.68 26.85
N ASP A 16 -3.43 13.38 28.02
CA ASP A 16 -3.03 14.45 28.94
C ASP A 16 -1.74 15.10 28.44
N TRP A 17 -1.64 16.43 28.52
CA TRP A 17 -0.47 17.16 27.99
C TRP A 17 0.85 16.79 28.68
N SER A 18 0.78 16.24 29.90
CA SER A 18 1.92 15.69 30.61
C SER A 18 2.46 14.37 30.03
N GLU A 19 1.69 13.68 29.19
CA GLU A 19 2.01 12.35 28.66
C GLU A 19 2.68 12.42 27.27
N ILE A 20 2.40 13.48 26.50
CA ILE A 20 2.80 13.61 25.08
C ILE A 20 3.80 14.75 24.80
N ALA A 21 4.18 15.53 25.83
CA ALA A 21 5.00 16.73 25.65
C ALA A 21 6.11 16.88 26.70
N ASN A 22 7.24 17.43 26.26
CA ASN A 22 8.31 17.89 27.15
C ASN A 22 7.79 19.11 27.93
N GLN A 23 7.66 18.95 29.26
CA GLN A 23 7.10 19.96 30.14
C GLN A 23 7.95 21.23 30.26
N THR A 24 9.23 21.18 29.88
CA THR A 24 10.16 22.31 29.92
C THR A 24 10.04 23.17 28.65
N SER A 25 10.00 22.54 27.47
CA SER A 25 9.88 23.25 26.19
C SER A 25 8.43 23.50 25.76
N GLN A 26 7.44 22.90 26.43
CA GLN A 26 6.02 22.95 26.05
C GLN A 26 5.78 22.54 24.57
N LYS A 27 6.58 21.57 24.11
CA LYS A 27 6.51 20.94 22.79
C LYS A 27 6.29 19.44 22.95
N GLY A 28 5.38 18.89 22.16
CA GLY A 28 5.08 17.47 22.05
C GLY A 28 5.10 16.99 20.60
N CYS A 29 5.23 15.69 20.42
CA CYS A 29 5.26 15.03 19.12
C CYS A 29 4.40 13.77 19.22
N LEU A 30 3.43 13.62 18.32
CA LEU A 30 2.60 12.44 18.16
C LEU A 30 3.02 11.73 16.88
N MET A 31 3.35 10.44 16.97
CA MET A 31 3.48 9.59 15.78
C MET A 31 2.14 8.89 15.53
N ILE A 32 1.70 8.86 14.28
CA ILE A 32 0.51 8.16 13.82
C ILE A 32 0.94 7.18 12.72
N ILE A 33 0.80 5.89 12.98
CA ILE A 33 1.07 4.81 12.03
C ILE A 33 -0.28 4.30 11.50
N VAL A 34 -0.35 3.96 10.22
CA VAL A 34 -1.59 3.54 9.56
C VAL A 34 -1.38 2.30 8.71
N LYS A 35 -2.21 1.27 8.90
CA LYS A 35 -2.31 0.12 8.00
C LYS A 35 -3.24 0.47 6.82
N ILE A 36 -2.78 0.23 5.60
CA ILE A 36 -3.55 0.41 4.36
C ILE A 36 -3.59 -0.92 3.60
N LEU A 37 -4.75 -1.32 3.12
CA LEU A 37 -4.92 -2.45 2.20
C LEU A 37 -5.07 -1.93 0.76
N THR A 38 -4.21 -2.36 -0.15
CA THR A 38 -4.18 -1.90 -1.54
C THR A 38 -3.79 -3.04 -2.47
N ASN A 39 -4.66 -3.37 -3.43
CA ASN A 39 -4.47 -4.48 -4.39
C ASN A 39 -4.06 -5.80 -3.71
N ASP A 40 -4.81 -6.20 -2.69
CA ASP A 40 -4.56 -7.39 -1.84
C ASP A 40 -3.21 -7.41 -1.10
N LYS A 41 -2.52 -6.27 -1.02
CA LYS A 41 -1.26 -6.09 -0.28
C LYS A 41 -1.43 -5.14 0.90
N ILE A 42 -0.79 -5.49 2.01
CA ILE A 42 -0.69 -4.64 3.20
C ILE A 42 0.48 -3.67 3.02
N VAL A 43 0.21 -2.39 3.25
CA VAL A 43 1.22 -1.33 3.32
C VAL A 43 1.05 -0.61 4.64
N TRP A 44 2.15 -0.43 5.37
CA TRP A 44 2.20 0.42 6.55
C TRP A 44 2.75 1.79 6.14
N THR A 45 2.03 2.84 6.51
CA THR A 45 2.47 4.24 6.36
C THR A 45 2.40 4.95 7.71
N GLY A 46 2.93 6.16 7.80
CA GLY A 46 2.86 6.93 9.04
C GLY A 46 3.17 8.40 8.83
N PHE A 47 2.65 9.22 9.72
CA PHE A 47 2.91 10.66 9.78
C PHE A 47 3.08 11.08 11.24
N TRP A 48 3.87 12.13 11.44
CA TRP A 48 4.08 12.76 12.73
C TRP A 48 3.35 14.11 12.81
N GLU A 49 2.99 14.51 14.03
CA GLU A 49 2.33 15.78 14.32
C GLU A 49 3.03 16.46 15.48
N ASN A 50 3.59 17.65 15.23
CA ASN A 50 4.34 18.41 16.22
C ASN A 50 3.44 19.52 16.78
N ILE A 51 3.28 19.53 18.11
CA ILE A 51 2.33 20.38 18.83
C ILE A 51 3.09 21.23 19.84
N GLU A 52 2.87 22.54 19.82
CA GLU A 52 3.40 23.48 20.80
C GLU A 52 2.25 24.13 21.59
N LYS A 53 2.44 24.28 22.90
CA LYS A 53 1.44 24.87 23.78
C LYS A 53 1.74 26.34 24.10
N ASN A 54 1.28 27.23 23.20
CA ASN A 54 1.41 28.68 23.33
C ASN A 54 0.02 29.34 23.28
N ASN A 55 -0.57 29.63 24.46
CA ASN A 55 -1.95 30.14 24.66
C ASN A 55 -3.07 29.33 23.97
N GLY A 56 -2.77 28.06 23.68
CA GLY A 56 -3.58 27.12 22.91
C GLY A 56 -2.70 25.93 22.51
N PHE A 57 -3.18 25.08 21.61
CA PHE A 57 -2.35 24.07 20.95
C PHE A 57 -2.14 24.51 19.50
N ASN A 58 -0.90 24.75 19.12
CA ASN A 58 -0.51 25.14 17.76
C ASN A 58 0.25 23.97 17.12
N ARG A 59 -0.10 23.63 15.88
CA ARG A 59 0.74 22.76 15.04
C ARG A 59 1.85 23.58 14.40
N TYR A 60 3.00 22.96 14.23
CA TYR A 60 4.12 23.52 13.48
C TYR A 60 4.78 22.42 12.64
N GLU A 61 5.20 22.78 11.44
CA GLU A 61 5.93 21.89 10.53
C GLU A 61 7.43 22.08 10.73
N TYR A 62 8.21 21.06 10.38
CA TYR A 62 9.66 21.11 10.38
C TYR A 62 10.19 21.41 8.98
N PRO A 63 11.35 22.09 8.85
CA PRO A 63 11.98 22.40 7.57
C PRO A 63 12.75 21.17 7.04
N LEU A 64 12.03 20.08 6.81
CA LEU A 64 12.55 18.94 6.04
C LEU A 64 11.96 19.04 4.64
N ASP A 65 12.51 19.98 3.88
CA ASP A 65 12.02 20.30 2.53
C ASP A 65 12.50 19.27 1.50
N GLU A 66 13.58 18.53 1.81
CA GLU A 66 14.13 17.46 0.98
C GLU A 66 14.72 16.29 1.79
N VAL A 67 14.89 15.14 1.11
CA VAL A 67 15.52 13.92 1.60
C VAL A 67 16.32 13.30 0.45
N ASP A 68 17.63 13.17 0.60
CA ASP A 68 18.51 12.59 -0.41
C ASP A 68 18.52 11.08 -0.33
N VAL A 69 18.22 10.40 -1.44
CA VAL A 69 18.32 8.94 -1.55
C VAL A 69 19.52 8.59 -2.44
N TYR A 70 20.62 8.16 -1.82
CA TYR A 70 21.86 7.79 -2.53
C TYR A 70 21.75 6.36 -3.07
N VAL A 71 21.35 6.23 -4.33
CA VAL A 71 21.29 4.94 -5.01
C VAL A 71 22.67 4.33 -5.28
N LYS A 72 22.72 3.00 -5.41
CA LYS A 72 23.96 2.22 -5.57
C LYS A 72 24.62 2.39 -6.95
N ASP A 73 23.79 2.57 -7.97
CA ASP A 73 24.17 2.93 -9.33
C ASP A 73 23.08 3.81 -9.96
N THR A 74 23.41 4.47 -11.08
CA THR A 74 22.52 5.40 -11.78
C THR A 74 21.33 4.72 -12.47
N GLU A 75 21.37 3.41 -12.69
CA GLU A 75 20.26 2.67 -13.29
C GLU A 75 19.17 2.38 -12.24
N LYS A 76 19.57 2.07 -10.99
CA LYS A 76 18.62 1.95 -9.86
C LYS A 76 17.90 3.26 -9.55
N ALA A 77 18.43 4.42 -9.94
CA ALA A 77 17.76 5.72 -9.74
C ALA A 77 16.31 5.72 -10.27
N SER A 78 16.07 5.12 -11.44
CA SER A 78 14.72 5.05 -12.03
C SER A 78 13.83 4.04 -11.30
N LEU A 79 14.39 2.90 -10.86
CA LEU A 79 13.64 1.89 -10.10
C LEU A 79 13.24 2.41 -8.71
N VAL A 80 14.17 3.04 -8.00
CA VAL A 80 13.95 3.66 -6.68
C VAL A 80 12.94 4.81 -6.79
N ARG A 81 13.05 5.67 -7.82
CA ARG A 81 12.05 6.71 -8.09
C ARG A 81 10.66 6.11 -8.37
N ASN A 82 10.55 5.14 -9.27
CA ASN A 82 9.27 4.49 -9.58
C ASN A 82 8.66 3.82 -8.34
N PHE A 83 9.49 3.24 -7.47
CA PHE A 83 9.04 2.63 -6.21
C PHE A 83 8.50 3.68 -5.23
N ILE A 84 9.24 4.79 -5.01
CA ILE A 84 8.79 5.92 -4.19
C ILE A 84 7.51 6.54 -4.76
N GLU A 85 7.43 6.72 -6.09
CA GLU A 85 6.24 7.26 -6.75
C GLU A 85 5.02 6.34 -6.61
N SER A 86 5.21 5.02 -6.67
CA SER A 86 4.13 4.03 -6.60
C SER A 86 3.64 3.74 -5.17
N PHE A 87 4.57 3.63 -4.21
CA PHE A 87 4.27 3.17 -2.85
C PHE A 87 4.39 4.25 -1.76
N LYS A 88 4.91 5.44 -2.10
CA LYS A 88 5.14 6.57 -1.18
C LYS A 88 6.04 6.24 0.02
N VAL A 89 6.96 5.28 -0.17
CA VAL A 89 7.96 4.85 0.82
C VAL A 89 9.34 4.71 0.15
N ILE A 90 10.41 4.94 0.92
CA ILE A 90 11.79 4.85 0.43
C ILE A 90 12.29 3.39 0.54
N PRO A 91 12.78 2.76 -0.56
CA PRO A 91 13.23 1.38 -0.52
C PRO A 91 14.64 1.25 0.08
N PHE A 92 14.73 0.80 1.33
CA PHE A 92 16.00 0.55 2.02
C PHE A 92 16.62 -0.83 1.69
N SER A 93 16.73 -1.14 0.40
CA SER A 93 17.47 -2.33 -0.07
C SER A 93 18.94 -2.00 -0.26
N SER A 94 19.85 -2.78 0.35
CA SER A 94 21.31 -2.66 0.17
C SER A 94 21.79 -3.01 -1.25
N GLU A 95 20.89 -3.50 -2.12
CA GLU A 95 21.11 -3.64 -3.55
C GLU A 95 20.81 -2.36 -4.34
N TRP A 96 19.92 -1.50 -3.85
CA TRP A 96 19.39 -0.35 -4.59
C TRP A 96 19.83 1.00 -4.01
N VAL A 97 19.93 1.10 -2.68
CA VAL A 97 20.24 2.31 -1.91
C VAL A 97 21.44 2.05 -1.00
N THR A 98 22.32 3.04 -0.89
CA THR A 98 23.55 3.00 -0.09
C THR A 98 23.44 3.80 1.21
N ARG A 99 22.67 4.90 1.17
CA ARG A 99 22.27 5.70 2.33
C ARG A 99 21.10 6.62 1.98
N VAL A 100 20.40 7.09 3.01
CA VAL A 100 19.41 8.17 2.91
C VAL A 100 19.85 9.28 3.86
N VAL A 101 19.86 10.53 3.38
CA VAL A 101 20.28 11.70 4.17
C VAL A 101 19.10 12.66 4.32
N PHE A 102 18.96 13.22 5.51
CA PHE A 102 17.93 14.16 5.92
C PHE A 102 18.65 15.49 6.22
N PRO A 103 18.93 16.36 5.23
CA PRO A 103 20.02 17.34 5.31
C PRO A 103 19.97 18.25 6.55
N THR A 104 18.79 18.75 6.91
CA THR A 104 18.55 19.66 8.04
C THR A 104 18.48 18.98 9.41
N ALA A 105 18.53 17.65 9.48
CA ALA A 105 18.46 16.88 10.72
C ALA A 105 19.77 16.89 11.51
N SER A 106 19.69 16.59 12.82
CA SER A 106 20.86 16.48 13.71
C SER A 106 20.88 15.20 14.57
N ILE A 107 19.76 14.49 14.58
CA ILE A 107 19.56 13.17 15.19
C ILE A 107 18.43 12.49 14.39
N LEU A 108 18.45 11.18 14.23
CA LEU A 108 17.32 10.43 13.67
C LEU A 108 16.72 9.58 14.79
N TYR A 109 15.40 9.64 14.95
CA TYR A 109 14.66 8.68 15.77
C TYR A 109 14.00 7.66 14.84
N GLU A 110 14.15 6.38 15.15
CA GLU A 110 13.65 5.29 14.32
C GLU A 110 12.69 4.43 15.12
N ALA A 111 11.62 3.97 14.47
CA ALA A 111 10.77 2.90 14.98
C ALA A 111 10.56 1.88 13.85
N GLY A 112 10.99 0.64 14.06
CA GLY A 112 10.93 -0.41 13.05
C GLY A 112 10.43 -1.75 13.59
N GLY A 113 10.09 -2.65 12.68
CA GLY A 113 9.61 -3.99 12.97
C GLY A 113 9.30 -4.76 11.70
N ASN A 114 9.32 -6.09 11.77
CA ASN A 114 8.81 -6.94 10.71
C ASN A 114 7.27 -6.94 10.72
N GLU A 115 6.62 -7.45 9.67
CA GLU A 115 5.15 -7.40 9.52
C GLU A 115 4.40 -7.89 10.78
N GLN A 116 4.77 -9.06 11.31
CA GLN A 116 4.19 -9.62 12.53
C GLN A 116 4.52 -8.81 13.80
N GLU A 117 5.70 -8.19 13.87
CA GLU A 117 6.10 -7.38 15.03
C GLU A 117 5.29 -6.09 15.08
N ILE A 118 5.05 -5.45 13.94
CA ILE A 118 4.19 -4.25 13.83
C ILE A 118 2.73 -4.59 14.15
N GLU A 119 2.20 -5.71 13.65
CA GLU A 119 0.85 -6.18 14.02
C GLU A 119 0.71 -6.48 15.52
N ASN A 120 1.74 -7.05 16.15
CA ASN A 120 1.78 -7.31 17.59
C ASN A 120 2.17 -6.08 18.44
N GLN A 121 2.38 -4.90 17.82
CA GLN A 121 2.79 -3.64 18.46
C GLN A 121 4.20 -3.67 19.09
N GLU A 122 5.04 -4.62 18.68
CA GLU A 122 6.40 -4.89 19.17
C GLU A 122 7.47 -4.07 18.43
N PHE A 123 7.29 -2.75 18.39
CA PHE A 123 8.24 -1.84 17.72
C PHE A 123 9.62 -1.81 18.39
N VAL A 124 10.67 -1.97 17.59
CA VAL A 124 12.06 -1.71 17.96
C VAL A 124 12.35 -0.23 17.71
N SER A 125 12.65 0.54 18.77
CA SER A 125 13.04 1.94 18.66
C SER A 125 14.56 2.11 18.67
N LYS A 126 15.12 2.78 17.66
CA LYS A 126 16.54 3.16 17.56
C LYS A 126 16.69 4.68 17.56
N THR A 127 17.88 5.19 17.83
CA THR A 127 18.18 6.62 17.76
C THR A 127 19.61 6.79 17.29
N GLU A 128 19.78 7.33 16.09
CA GLU A 128 21.06 7.52 15.44
C GLU A 128 21.51 8.98 15.58
N THR A 129 22.76 9.20 16.02
CA THR A 129 23.32 10.56 16.11
C THR A 129 23.91 10.98 14.77
N GLY A 130 23.24 11.90 14.08
CA GLY A 130 23.61 12.35 12.75
C GLY A 130 22.37 12.66 11.93
N ASN A 131 22.56 12.81 10.61
CA ASN A 131 21.53 13.17 9.66
C ASN A 131 21.34 12.15 8.53
N GLN A 132 21.96 10.96 8.64
CA GLN A 132 21.93 9.93 7.60
C GLN A 132 21.65 8.55 8.21
N GLU A 133 20.95 7.70 7.44
CA GLU A 133 20.79 6.28 7.72
C GLU A 133 21.36 5.47 6.55
N THR A 134 22.07 4.38 6.86
CA THR A 134 22.81 3.52 5.93
C THR A 134 22.24 2.10 5.82
N GLY A 135 21.35 1.70 6.73
CA GLY A 135 20.66 0.42 6.65
C GLY A 135 19.48 0.34 7.63
N ILE A 136 18.68 -0.70 7.51
CA ILE A 136 17.59 -1.01 8.46
C ILE A 136 17.65 -2.49 8.84
N ASP A 137 17.35 -2.80 10.10
CA ASP A 137 17.48 -4.17 10.65
C ASP A 137 16.16 -4.99 10.59
N LYS A 138 15.11 -4.44 9.96
CA LYS A 138 13.73 -4.96 9.88
C LYS A 138 13.06 -4.55 8.58
N ASP A 139 11.99 -5.25 8.21
CA ASP A 139 11.28 -5.05 6.94
C ASP A 139 10.66 -3.65 6.78
N TYR A 140 10.21 -3.03 7.89
CA TYR A 140 9.60 -1.70 7.90
C TYR A 140 10.25 -0.82 8.96
N TYR A 141 10.55 0.44 8.57
CA TYR A 141 11.10 1.47 9.45
C TYR A 141 10.41 2.81 9.20
N PHE A 142 10.09 3.50 10.30
CA PHE A 142 9.66 4.90 10.31
C PHE A 142 10.81 5.74 10.87
N ILE A 143 11.32 6.68 10.07
CA ILE A 143 12.48 7.51 10.40
C ILE A 143 12.02 8.96 10.61
N PHE A 144 12.43 9.54 11.72
CA PHE A 144 11.94 10.82 12.23
C PHE A 144 13.11 11.75 12.55
N PRO A 145 13.48 12.66 11.63
CA PRO A 145 14.57 13.60 11.87
C PRO A 145 14.29 14.57 13.03
N GLY A 146 15.28 14.73 13.91
CA GLY A 146 15.24 15.60 15.07
C GLY A 146 16.20 16.78 14.96
N PHE A 147 15.75 17.92 15.46
CA PHE A 147 16.41 19.21 15.31
C PHE A 147 16.83 19.72 16.69
N SER A 148 18.13 19.63 17.00
CA SER A 148 18.69 19.93 18.32
C SER A 148 18.43 21.37 18.79
N SER A 149 18.34 22.32 17.86
CA SER A 149 17.98 23.73 18.09
C SER A 149 16.54 23.95 18.57
N GLN A 150 15.63 22.99 18.32
CA GLN A 150 14.19 23.15 18.54
C GLN A 150 13.68 22.63 19.89
N GLY A 151 14.52 21.91 20.65
CA GLY A 151 14.18 21.44 21.99
C GLY A 151 13.17 20.28 22.06
N ILE A 152 12.99 19.52 20.97
CA ILE A 152 12.27 18.24 21.01
C ILE A 152 13.23 17.14 21.46
N THR A 153 12.84 16.44 22.52
CA THR A 153 13.59 15.33 23.12
C THR A 153 12.77 14.05 23.02
N GLY A 154 12.99 13.27 21.95
CA GLY A 154 12.36 11.97 21.71
C GLY A 154 10.97 12.00 21.08
N VAL A 155 10.66 10.92 20.35
CA VAL A 155 9.31 10.60 19.88
C VAL A 155 8.54 9.92 21.02
N MET A 156 7.32 10.38 21.32
CA MET A 156 6.49 9.83 22.40
C MET A 156 5.29 9.09 21.84
N ASN A 157 5.44 7.76 21.72
CA ASN A 157 4.46 6.73 21.35
C ASN A 157 3.82 6.88 19.95
N PRO A 158 3.85 5.83 19.11
CA PRO A 158 2.92 5.73 17.99
C PRO A 158 1.50 5.46 18.49
N ALA A 159 0.52 6.11 17.86
CA ALA A 159 -0.84 5.62 17.79
C ALA A 159 -1.02 4.88 16.46
N VAL A 160 -1.61 3.69 16.48
CA VAL A 160 -1.83 2.86 15.29
C VAL A 160 -3.30 2.91 14.88
N PHE A 161 -3.54 3.39 13.66
CA PHE A 161 -4.83 3.46 13.01
C PHE A 161 -4.90 2.47 11.85
N TYR A 162 -6.10 2.15 11.39
CA TYR A 162 -6.35 1.32 10.21
C TYR A 162 -7.17 2.14 9.22
N LEU A 163 -6.64 2.38 8.00
CA LEU A 163 -7.35 3.11 6.95
C LEU A 163 -8.00 2.14 5.96
N ASN A 164 -9.24 1.79 6.26
CA ASN A 164 -10.38 2.09 5.39
C ASN A 164 -11.66 1.92 6.23
N PRO A 165 -12.67 2.80 6.15
CA PRO A 165 -14.02 2.35 6.45
C PRO A 165 -14.35 1.27 5.40
N LEU A 166 -14.68 0.07 5.86
CA LEU A 166 -15.26 -0.95 4.99
C LEU A 166 -16.62 -0.43 4.53
N TYR A 167 -16.82 -0.24 3.22
CA TYR A 167 -18.19 -0.32 2.69
C TYR A 167 -18.68 -1.72 3.05
N THR A 168 -19.83 -1.79 3.70
CA THR A 168 -20.28 -3.03 4.34
C THR A 168 -21.27 -3.71 3.41
N CYS A 169 -20.78 -4.67 2.62
CA CYS A 169 -21.65 -5.55 1.82
C CYS A 169 -22.82 -6.06 2.69
N ASP A 170 -24.06 -5.97 2.21
CA ASP A 170 -25.27 -6.32 2.98
C ASP A 170 -25.51 -5.39 4.19
N ASN A 171 -25.39 -4.08 4.00
CA ASN A 171 -25.83 -3.04 4.95
C ASN A 171 -27.12 -2.30 4.53
N GLN A 172 -27.51 -2.41 3.24
CA GLN A 172 -28.63 -1.75 2.58
C GLN A 172 -28.52 -0.22 2.42
N ASP A 173 -27.33 0.35 2.62
CA ASP A 173 -27.02 1.77 2.37
C ASP A 173 -26.01 1.86 1.20
N CYS A 174 -26.49 2.26 0.02
CA CYS A 174 -25.67 2.32 -1.20
C CYS A 174 -24.64 3.47 -1.16
N GLU A 175 -23.36 3.11 -1.11
CA GLU A 175 -22.25 4.03 -0.85
C GLU A 175 -21.40 4.27 -2.12
N GLU A 176 -22.04 4.73 -3.22
CA GLU A 176 -21.39 4.90 -4.54
C GLU A 176 -20.12 5.78 -4.50
N GLU A 177 -20.05 6.76 -3.59
CA GLU A 177 -18.90 7.65 -3.40
C GLU A 177 -17.72 6.98 -2.67
N LEU A 178 -17.96 5.89 -1.92
CA LEU A 178 -16.93 5.10 -1.24
C LEU A 178 -16.42 3.90 -2.08
N GLY A 179 -16.96 3.72 -3.29
CA GLY A 179 -16.50 2.72 -4.26
C GLY A 179 -17.50 1.61 -4.57
N GLU A 180 -18.65 1.61 -3.91
CA GLU A 180 -19.67 0.58 -4.10
C GLU A 180 -20.34 0.66 -5.49
N ARG A 181 -20.21 -0.41 -6.29
CA ARG A 181 -20.69 -0.49 -7.68
C ARG A 181 -21.16 -1.90 -8.00
N GLN A 182 -21.69 -2.10 -9.21
CA GLN A 182 -22.36 -3.31 -9.75
C GLN A 182 -21.56 -4.65 -9.79
N ALA A 183 -20.46 -4.75 -9.03
CA ALA A 183 -19.77 -6.01 -8.72
C ALA A 183 -20.59 -6.87 -7.72
N ALA A 184 -20.10 -8.08 -7.41
CA ALA A 184 -20.83 -9.08 -6.62
C ALA A 184 -21.28 -8.61 -5.22
N CYS A 185 -20.47 -7.78 -4.54
CA CYS A 185 -20.87 -7.16 -3.27
C CYS A 185 -21.85 -5.99 -3.49
N GLY A 186 -21.42 -4.93 -4.19
CA GLY A 186 -22.20 -3.68 -4.27
C GLY A 186 -23.53 -3.74 -5.02
N CYS A 187 -23.91 -4.87 -5.64
CA CYS A 187 -25.28 -5.04 -6.14
C CYS A 187 -26.31 -5.44 -5.09
N PHE A 188 -25.89 -5.84 -3.88
CA PHE A 188 -26.80 -6.10 -2.76
C PHE A 188 -27.38 -4.79 -2.22
N ASP A 189 -26.53 -3.78 -2.12
CA ASP A 189 -26.83 -2.51 -1.47
C ASP A 189 -27.27 -1.43 -2.50
N CYS A 190 -26.63 -1.35 -3.67
CA CYS A 190 -27.01 -0.43 -4.76
C CYS A 190 -27.98 -1.00 -5.82
N GLY A 191 -28.21 -2.31 -5.84
CA GLY A 191 -29.10 -2.96 -6.81
C GLY A 191 -28.57 -3.04 -8.26
N CYS A 192 -29.40 -3.56 -9.16
CA CYS A 192 -29.07 -3.77 -10.58
C CYS A 192 -30.00 -3.02 -11.54
N LEU A 193 -29.57 -2.88 -12.80
CA LEU A 193 -30.37 -2.23 -13.86
C LEU A 193 -31.60 -3.08 -14.24
N SER A 194 -32.63 -2.41 -14.78
CA SER A 194 -33.87 -3.08 -15.23
C SER A 194 -33.58 -4.20 -16.23
N GLY A 195 -34.12 -5.40 -15.96
CA GLY A 195 -33.85 -6.62 -16.75
C GLY A 195 -32.65 -7.45 -16.26
N GLN A 196 -31.95 -7.01 -15.22
CA GLN A 196 -30.91 -7.76 -14.53
C GLN A 196 -31.35 -8.23 -13.13
N TYR A 197 -30.58 -9.14 -12.54
CA TYR A 197 -30.66 -9.56 -11.14
C TYR A 197 -29.26 -9.57 -10.51
N CYS A 198 -29.17 -9.33 -9.20
CA CYS A 198 -27.94 -9.42 -8.44
C CYS A 198 -27.69 -10.87 -8.01
N ASP A 199 -26.64 -11.47 -8.55
CA ASP A 199 -26.16 -12.82 -8.24
C ASP A 199 -25.01 -12.76 -7.23
N ILE A 200 -25.08 -13.55 -6.16
CA ILE A 200 -24.13 -13.51 -5.03
C ILE A 200 -22.68 -13.88 -5.41
N GLU A 201 -22.48 -14.70 -6.44
CA GLU A 201 -21.13 -15.08 -6.90
C GLU A 201 -20.65 -14.20 -8.08
N TYR A 202 -21.57 -13.54 -8.78
CA TYR A 202 -21.32 -13.05 -10.15
C TYR A 202 -21.79 -11.61 -10.42
N GLY A 203 -22.42 -10.92 -9.46
CA GLY A 203 -22.92 -9.55 -9.62
C GLY A 203 -24.15 -9.44 -10.53
N CYS A 204 -24.35 -8.27 -11.14
CA CYS A 204 -25.53 -8.00 -11.97
C CYS A 204 -25.55 -8.81 -13.28
N ARG A 205 -26.48 -9.77 -13.41
CA ARG A 205 -26.65 -10.65 -14.59
C ARG A 205 -28.00 -10.46 -15.28
N VAL A 206 -28.06 -10.67 -16.60
CA VAL A 206 -29.30 -10.49 -17.39
C VAL A 206 -30.28 -11.65 -17.17
N LEU A 207 -31.53 -11.32 -16.80
CA LEU A 207 -32.58 -12.30 -16.49
C LEU A 207 -32.93 -13.24 -17.66
N ASP A 208 -32.89 -12.75 -18.90
CA ASP A 208 -33.30 -13.51 -20.09
C ASP A 208 -32.24 -14.47 -20.64
N MET A 209 -31.06 -14.51 -20.02
CA MET A 209 -30.07 -15.56 -20.31
C MET A 209 -30.45 -16.91 -19.68
N ILE A 210 -31.28 -16.90 -18.63
CA ILE A 210 -31.77 -18.09 -17.92
C ILE A 210 -32.86 -18.79 -18.76
N LYS A 211 -32.59 -19.99 -19.26
CA LYS A 211 -33.53 -20.72 -20.16
C LYS A 211 -33.42 -22.24 -20.03
N LEU A 212 -34.51 -22.95 -20.33
CA LEU A 212 -34.56 -24.42 -20.35
C LEU A 212 -34.16 -24.96 -21.74
N SER A 213 -33.52 -26.12 -21.80
CA SER A 213 -33.08 -26.76 -23.05
C SER A 213 -33.14 -28.28 -22.94
N LEU A 214 -33.44 -28.98 -24.04
CA LEU A 214 -33.37 -30.45 -24.10
C LEU A 214 -31.91 -30.93 -24.09
N VAL A 215 -31.65 -32.03 -23.39
CA VAL A 215 -30.34 -32.72 -23.43
C VAL A 215 -30.28 -33.72 -24.59
N SER A 216 -31.38 -34.43 -24.84
CA SER A 216 -31.54 -35.37 -25.96
C SER A 216 -33.00 -35.51 -26.37
N THR A 217 -33.25 -36.13 -27.53
CA THR A 217 -34.62 -36.39 -28.02
C THR A 217 -35.22 -37.60 -27.28
N PRO A 218 -36.40 -37.48 -26.63
CA PRO A 218 -37.02 -38.59 -25.90
C PRO A 218 -37.64 -39.64 -26.83
N ASN A 219 -37.74 -40.89 -26.36
CA ASN A 219 -38.49 -41.96 -27.04
C ASN A 219 -39.98 -41.87 -26.70
N THR A 220 -40.84 -41.98 -27.71
CA THR A 220 -42.27 -41.69 -27.58
C THR A 220 -43.18 -42.82 -28.11
N LYS A 221 -42.66 -44.04 -28.28
CA LYS A 221 -43.46 -45.22 -28.66
C LYS A 221 -43.71 -46.11 -27.44
N ILE A 222 -44.96 -46.48 -27.23
CA ILE A 222 -45.49 -47.23 -26.07
C ILE A 222 -46.45 -48.34 -26.56
N SER A 223 -46.98 -49.18 -25.66
CA SER A 223 -47.87 -50.32 -25.97
C SER A 223 -48.92 -50.49 -24.87
N ASN A 224 -50.12 -50.96 -25.19
CA ASN A 224 -51.34 -50.98 -24.40
C ASN A 224 -51.95 -49.60 -24.07
N CYS A 225 -52.98 -49.21 -24.82
CA CYS A 225 -53.65 -47.90 -24.66
C CYS A 225 -54.69 -47.85 -23.53
N TYR A 226 -55.01 -48.98 -22.90
CA TYR A 226 -55.84 -49.03 -21.70
C TYR A 226 -55.05 -48.74 -20.42
N GLU A 227 -53.72 -48.67 -20.53
CA GLU A 227 -52.78 -48.46 -19.43
C GLU A 227 -52.05 -47.12 -19.53
N GLU A 228 -51.52 -46.67 -18.39
CA GLU A 228 -50.67 -45.49 -18.29
C GLU A 228 -49.22 -45.81 -18.65
N HIS A 229 -48.53 -44.84 -19.25
CA HIS A 229 -47.13 -45.00 -19.69
C HIS A 229 -46.25 -43.86 -19.21
N ILE A 230 -44.99 -44.14 -18.88
CA ILE A 230 -44.04 -43.12 -18.43
C ILE A 230 -43.02 -42.85 -19.53
N ILE A 231 -42.88 -41.58 -19.93
CA ILE A 231 -41.88 -41.12 -20.90
C ILE A 231 -40.83 -40.29 -20.17
N VAL A 232 -39.56 -40.60 -20.42
CA VAL A 232 -38.40 -39.91 -19.82
C VAL A 232 -37.94 -38.78 -20.73
N VAL A 233 -37.94 -37.53 -20.22
CA VAL A 233 -37.55 -36.32 -20.95
C VAL A 233 -36.40 -35.60 -20.22
N PRO A 234 -35.15 -35.66 -20.73
CA PRO A 234 -34.01 -35.01 -20.07
C PRO A 234 -33.83 -33.55 -20.53
N VAL A 235 -33.79 -32.63 -19.56
CA VAL A 235 -33.65 -31.17 -19.77
C VAL A 235 -32.50 -30.59 -18.93
N LYS A 236 -32.01 -29.40 -19.30
CA LYS A 236 -31.02 -28.64 -18.51
C LYS A 236 -31.32 -27.14 -18.50
N ILE A 237 -30.91 -26.45 -17.44
CA ILE A 237 -31.05 -25.00 -17.29
C ILE A 237 -29.74 -24.35 -17.75
N ILE A 238 -29.82 -23.46 -18.74
CA ILE A 238 -28.70 -22.68 -19.25
C ILE A 238 -28.59 -21.39 -18.42
N ASN A 239 -27.35 -21.00 -18.10
CA ASN A 239 -27.01 -19.82 -17.30
C ASN A 239 -27.76 -19.79 -15.95
N PRO A 240 -27.64 -20.84 -15.10
CA PRO A 240 -28.29 -20.87 -13.80
C PRO A 240 -27.74 -19.74 -12.89
N PRO A 241 -28.63 -19.03 -12.18
CA PRO A 241 -28.30 -18.22 -11.01
C PRO A 241 -27.72 -19.07 -9.86
N THR A 242 -26.85 -18.48 -9.06
CA THR A 242 -26.40 -19.09 -7.80
C THR A 242 -27.57 -19.25 -6.82
N GLY A 243 -27.61 -20.39 -6.13
CA GLY A 243 -28.72 -20.73 -5.22
C GLY A 243 -30.05 -21.08 -5.91
N LEU A 244 -30.08 -21.30 -7.24
CA LEU A 244 -31.31 -21.67 -7.94
C LEU A 244 -31.95 -22.96 -7.39
N SER A 245 -33.26 -22.88 -7.17
CA SER A 245 -34.15 -23.98 -6.86
C SER A 245 -35.26 -24.09 -7.91
N VAL A 246 -35.75 -25.31 -8.17
CA VAL A 246 -36.98 -25.52 -8.94
C VAL A 246 -38.13 -25.61 -7.95
N VAL A 247 -39.16 -24.78 -8.14
CA VAL A 247 -40.35 -24.69 -7.27
C VAL A 247 -41.50 -25.54 -7.81
N LYS A 248 -41.57 -25.69 -9.13
CA LYS A 248 -42.61 -26.47 -9.78
C LYS A 248 -42.23 -26.94 -11.18
N GLU A 249 -42.40 -28.22 -11.42
CA GLU A 249 -42.30 -28.85 -12.73
C GLU A 249 -43.69 -29.13 -13.31
N LYS A 250 -43.83 -28.97 -14.62
CA LYS A 250 -45.00 -29.38 -15.39
C LYS A 250 -44.58 -29.92 -16.75
N ALA A 251 -45.32 -30.90 -17.25
CA ALA A 251 -45.39 -31.21 -18.68
C ALA A 251 -46.72 -30.69 -19.22
N SER A 252 -46.76 -30.15 -20.43
CA SER A 252 -48.00 -30.04 -21.19
C SER A 252 -47.98 -31.09 -22.29
N LEU A 253 -48.92 -32.05 -22.26
CA LEU A 253 -49.12 -33.04 -23.32
C LEU A 253 -50.37 -32.69 -24.13
N GLY A 254 -50.25 -32.56 -25.45
CA GLY A 254 -51.38 -32.19 -26.32
C GLY A 254 -52.06 -30.87 -25.92
N GLY A 255 -51.30 -29.93 -25.34
CA GLY A 255 -51.80 -28.66 -24.80
C GLY A 255 -52.51 -28.72 -23.44
N LYS A 256 -52.54 -29.87 -22.75
CA LYS A 256 -53.01 -29.99 -21.36
C LYS A 256 -51.82 -30.06 -20.40
N ASP A 257 -51.80 -29.21 -19.38
CA ASP A 257 -50.80 -29.24 -18.31
C ASP A 257 -51.04 -30.42 -17.34
N TYR A 258 -49.97 -31.12 -16.99
CA TYR A 258 -49.86 -32.17 -15.98
C TYR A 258 -48.72 -31.80 -15.02
N GLU A 259 -48.89 -32.11 -13.74
CA GLU A 259 -47.79 -32.04 -12.77
C GLU A 259 -46.91 -33.29 -12.94
N ILE A 260 -45.60 -33.10 -12.89
CA ILE A 260 -44.59 -34.15 -13.11
C ILE A 260 -43.54 -34.05 -12.01
N SER A 261 -42.73 -35.09 -11.86
CA SER A 261 -41.51 -35.05 -11.04
C SER A 261 -40.29 -35.18 -11.95
N CYS A 262 -39.26 -34.38 -11.69
CA CYS A 262 -38.00 -34.44 -12.41
C CYS A 262 -36.84 -34.62 -11.44
N GLU A 263 -36.04 -35.67 -11.64
CA GLU A 263 -34.89 -35.97 -10.79
C GLU A 263 -33.64 -35.24 -11.30
N LYS A 264 -32.94 -34.53 -10.41
CA LYS A 264 -31.71 -33.81 -10.77
C LYS A 264 -30.51 -34.75 -10.75
N SER A 265 -29.85 -34.90 -11.88
CA SER A 265 -28.59 -35.62 -12.05
C SER A 265 -27.52 -34.66 -12.59
N SER A 266 -26.60 -34.25 -11.73
CA SER A 266 -25.60 -33.20 -12.02
C SER A 266 -26.25 -31.91 -12.54
N GLU A 267 -25.91 -31.45 -13.75
CA GLU A 267 -26.49 -30.27 -14.42
C GLU A 267 -27.82 -30.54 -15.16
N THR A 268 -28.29 -31.78 -15.16
CA THR A 268 -29.47 -32.22 -15.92
C THR A 268 -30.63 -32.63 -15.02
N TYR A 269 -31.85 -32.50 -15.52
CA TYR A 269 -33.09 -32.90 -14.87
C TYR A 269 -33.77 -33.95 -15.75
N VAL A 270 -34.06 -35.12 -15.18
CA VAL A 270 -34.68 -36.25 -15.85
C VAL A 270 -36.16 -36.27 -15.47
N CYS A 271 -37.02 -35.78 -16.37
CA CYS A 271 -38.45 -35.65 -16.12
C CYS A 271 -39.22 -36.91 -16.52
N ASN A 272 -39.93 -37.51 -15.56
CA ASN A 272 -40.81 -38.64 -15.80
C ASN A 272 -42.23 -38.12 -16.08
N VAL A 273 -42.69 -38.30 -17.31
CA VAL A 273 -43.96 -37.74 -17.81
C VAL A 273 -44.97 -38.86 -18.05
N THR A 274 -45.98 -38.95 -17.20
CA THR A 274 -47.04 -39.97 -17.34
C THR A 274 -48.04 -39.58 -18.44
N VAL A 275 -48.17 -40.45 -19.43
CA VAL A 275 -49.18 -40.44 -20.48
C VAL A 275 -50.39 -41.23 -19.98
N PRO A 276 -51.56 -40.59 -19.77
CA PRO A 276 -52.74 -41.29 -19.27
C PRO A 276 -53.33 -42.23 -20.33
N PRO A 277 -54.04 -43.29 -19.90
CA PRO A 277 -54.73 -44.21 -20.82
C PRO A 277 -55.79 -43.48 -21.65
N VAL A 278 -56.04 -43.97 -22.86
CA VAL A 278 -56.95 -43.36 -23.83
C VAL A 278 -58.33 -44.03 -23.73
N PRO A 279 -59.39 -43.32 -23.28
CA PRO A 279 -60.72 -43.92 -23.18
C PRO A 279 -61.26 -44.31 -24.56
N ASN A 280 -61.68 -45.57 -24.72
CA ASN A 280 -62.14 -46.19 -25.97
C ASN A 280 -61.06 -46.27 -27.07
N CYS A 281 -59.93 -46.89 -26.75
CA CYS A 281 -58.92 -47.24 -27.75
C CYS A 281 -59.30 -48.53 -28.52
N ASP A 282 -60.04 -48.39 -29.62
CA ASP A 282 -60.26 -49.48 -30.57
C ASP A 282 -58.93 -49.85 -31.28
N GLU A 283 -58.86 -51.03 -31.92
CA GLU A 283 -57.65 -51.57 -32.57
C GLU A 283 -56.97 -50.58 -33.54
N GLY A 284 -55.82 -50.00 -33.15
CA GLY A 284 -55.04 -49.07 -33.99
C GLY A 284 -53.98 -48.26 -33.25
N THR A 285 -53.28 -47.37 -33.96
CA THR A 285 -52.26 -46.45 -33.43
C THR A 285 -52.80 -45.04 -33.22
N TYR A 286 -52.49 -44.42 -32.08
CA TYR A 286 -53.00 -43.10 -31.62
C TYR A 286 -51.87 -42.08 -31.46
N GLU A 287 -52.07 -40.76 -31.70
CA GLU A 287 -51.02 -39.73 -31.58
C GLU A 287 -51.32 -38.60 -30.56
N VAL A 288 -50.29 -38.12 -29.82
CA VAL A 288 -50.41 -37.03 -28.82
C VAL A 288 -49.33 -35.94 -28.98
N GLY A 289 -49.74 -34.69 -29.25
CA GLY A 289 -48.88 -33.49 -29.35
C GLY A 289 -49.68 -32.18 -29.60
N PRO A 290 -49.07 -30.98 -29.51
CA PRO A 290 -47.67 -30.68 -29.20
C PRO A 290 -47.36 -30.74 -27.70
N ASN A 291 -46.09 -30.99 -27.37
CA ASN A 291 -45.65 -31.28 -26.01
C ASN A 291 -44.54 -30.32 -25.53
N ARG A 292 -44.55 -29.94 -24.25
CA ARG A 292 -43.54 -29.05 -23.63
C ARG A 292 -43.27 -29.38 -22.16
N ILE A 293 -42.06 -29.13 -21.69
CA ILE A 293 -41.69 -29.10 -20.26
C ILE A 293 -41.63 -27.64 -19.81
N MET A 294 -42.11 -27.35 -18.59
CA MET A 294 -42.12 -26.03 -17.98
C MET A 294 -41.63 -26.13 -16.54
N PHE A 295 -40.59 -25.37 -16.19
CA PHE A 295 -40.12 -25.23 -14.81
C PHE A 295 -40.41 -23.81 -14.32
N LYS A 296 -40.94 -23.70 -13.10
CA LYS A 296 -40.90 -22.48 -12.32
C LYS A 296 -39.67 -22.53 -11.42
N ILE A 297 -38.70 -21.69 -11.71
CA ILE A 297 -37.46 -21.57 -10.94
C ILE A 297 -37.56 -20.42 -9.93
N ARG A 298 -36.82 -20.53 -8.83
CA ARG A 298 -36.71 -19.50 -7.79
C ARG A 298 -35.24 -19.34 -7.40
N PHE A 299 -34.79 -18.10 -7.33
CA PHE A 299 -33.41 -17.73 -7.04
C PHE A 299 -33.35 -16.35 -6.39
N ASN A 300 -32.23 -16.03 -5.76
CA ASN A 300 -32.03 -14.76 -5.09
C ASN A 300 -31.67 -13.66 -6.10
N ASN A 301 -32.11 -12.44 -5.78
CA ASN A 301 -31.82 -11.18 -6.43
C ASN A 301 -31.51 -10.21 -5.28
N ALA A 302 -30.25 -10.17 -4.85
CA ALA A 302 -29.88 -9.66 -3.53
C ALA A 302 -30.75 -10.30 -2.42
N HIS A 303 -31.37 -9.50 -1.56
CA HIS A 303 -32.26 -9.95 -0.46
C HIS A 303 -33.64 -10.44 -0.92
N GLU A 304 -34.05 -10.11 -2.15
CA GLU A 304 -35.35 -10.55 -2.68
C GLU A 304 -35.22 -11.91 -3.36
N THR A 305 -36.20 -12.79 -3.17
CA THR A 305 -36.28 -14.03 -3.94
C THR A 305 -37.28 -13.87 -5.08
N ILE A 306 -36.83 -14.04 -6.32
CA ILE A 306 -37.67 -13.91 -7.51
C ILE A 306 -37.97 -15.27 -8.14
N GLU A 307 -39.14 -15.38 -8.78
CA GLU A 307 -39.57 -16.59 -9.49
C GLU A 307 -39.73 -16.32 -10.99
N LYS A 308 -39.26 -17.24 -11.83
CA LYS A 308 -39.35 -17.16 -13.29
C LYS A 308 -39.83 -18.49 -13.89
N ASP A 309 -40.74 -18.42 -14.86
CA ASP A 309 -41.13 -19.59 -15.65
C ASP A 309 -40.20 -19.73 -16.87
N ILE A 310 -39.67 -20.94 -17.09
CA ILE A 310 -38.84 -21.31 -18.25
C ILE A 310 -39.37 -22.60 -18.89
N SER A 311 -39.26 -22.76 -20.21
CA SER A 311 -39.87 -23.90 -20.91
C SER A 311 -39.12 -24.35 -22.17
N VAL A 312 -39.40 -25.59 -22.62
CA VAL A 312 -38.85 -26.20 -23.85
C VAL A 312 -39.84 -27.22 -24.45
N GLU A 313 -39.85 -27.39 -25.78
CA GLU A 313 -40.79 -28.27 -26.52
C GLU A 313 -40.17 -29.65 -26.86
N PHE A 314 -41.00 -30.70 -27.05
CA PHE A 314 -40.57 -32.07 -27.40
C PHE A 314 -41.60 -32.86 -28.28
N PRO A 315 -41.23 -34.03 -28.89
CA PRO A 315 -42.04 -34.77 -29.90
C PRO A 315 -43.31 -35.53 -29.41
N ASN A 316 -44.06 -36.15 -30.35
CA ASN A 316 -45.39 -36.81 -30.19
C ASN A 316 -45.36 -38.35 -29.93
N ILE A 317 -46.45 -38.99 -29.44
CA ILE A 317 -46.51 -40.34 -28.75
C ILE A 317 -47.47 -41.42 -29.39
N THR A 318 -47.30 -42.78 -29.27
CA THR A 318 -48.14 -43.93 -29.89
C THR A 318 -48.24 -45.33 -29.15
N ILE A 319 -49.35 -46.16 -29.23
CA ILE A 319 -49.76 -47.31 -28.27
C ILE A 319 -50.49 -48.64 -28.82
N GLY A 320 -50.73 -49.77 -28.04
CA GLY A 320 -51.61 -51.02 -28.30
C GLY A 320 -51.40 -52.42 -27.50
N SER A 321 -52.43 -53.26 -27.11
CA SER A 321 -52.63 -54.08 -25.80
C SER A 321 -52.89 -55.66 -25.70
N PHE A 322 -52.75 -56.36 -24.51
CA PHE A 322 -53.37 -57.72 -24.07
C PHE A 322 -53.34 -58.11 -22.50
N GLU A 323 -53.59 -59.38 -22.03
CA GLU A 323 -53.83 -59.88 -20.60
C GLU A 323 -53.53 -61.44 -20.27
N CYS A 324 -53.29 -61.92 -19.00
CA CYS A 324 -53.10 -63.35 -18.50
C CYS A 324 -53.08 -63.55 -16.92
N GLY A 325 -53.36 -64.75 -16.33
CA GLY A 325 -53.01 -65.08 -14.91
C GLY A 325 -54.04 -65.75 -13.97
N ASN A 326 -54.93 -66.60 -14.48
CA ASN A 326 -56.14 -67.09 -13.80
C ASN A 326 -56.07 -68.56 -13.28
N ASN A 327 -54.92 -69.23 -13.39
CA ASN A 327 -54.67 -70.67 -13.14
C ASN A 327 -55.33 -71.64 -14.14
N GLN A 328 -55.68 -71.17 -15.34
CA GLN A 328 -56.11 -71.95 -16.52
C GLN A 328 -55.34 -71.48 -17.76
N CYS A 329 -55.25 -72.31 -18.79
CA CYS A 329 -54.35 -72.10 -19.93
C CYS A 329 -55.18 -72.00 -21.23
N GLU A 330 -55.51 -70.78 -21.65
CA GLU A 330 -56.44 -70.48 -22.75
C GLU A 330 -55.78 -70.49 -24.14
N THR A 331 -55.31 -71.66 -24.57
CA THR A 331 -54.52 -71.80 -25.82
C THR A 331 -55.21 -71.38 -27.12
N GLU A 332 -56.52 -71.13 -27.11
CA GLU A 332 -57.28 -70.68 -28.30
C GLU A 332 -57.28 -69.15 -28.48
N LEU A 333 -56.88 -68.37 -27.47
CA LEU A 333 -56.80 -66.90 -27.53
C LEU A 333 -55.36 -66.36 -27.65
N GLY A 334 -54.36 -67.23 -27.53
CA GLY A 334 -52.93 -66.89 -27.66
C GLY A 334 -52.05 -67.33 -26.50
N GLU A 335 -52.62 -67.84 -25.41
CA GLU A 335 -51.85 -68.32 -24.26
C GLU A 335 -51.10 -69.64 -24.54
N SER A 336 -49.98 -69.83 -23.85
CA SER A 336 -49.10 -70.99 -23.99
C SER A 336 -48.00 -70.91 -22.93
N SER A 337 -47.13 -71.92 -22.82
CA SER A 337 -45.90 -71.83 -22.01
C SER A 337 -44.92 -70.74 -22.45
N VAL A 338 -45.16 -70.05 -23.57
CA VAL A 338 -44.37 -68.92 -24.10
C VAL A 338 -45.04 -67.56 -23.78
N THR A 339 -46.36 -67.54 -23.59
CA THR A 339 -47.18 -66.31 -23.47
C THR A 339 -47.90 -66.18 -22.12
N CYS A 340 -48.04 -67.25 -21.34
CA CYS A 340 -48.62 -67.28 -19.99
C CYS A 340 -48.09 -68.53 -19.23
N CYS A 341 -46.82 -68.54 -18.79
CA CYS A 341 -46.24 -69.74 -18.15
C CYS A 341 -46.78 -70.02 -16.75
N TYR A 342 -47.31 -69.03 -16.04
CA TYR A 342 -47.77 -69.17 -14.66
C TYR A 342 -48.89 -70.20 -14.53
N ASP A 343 -49.78 -70.20 -15.52
CA ASP A 343 -50.96 -71.07 -15.57
C ASP A 343 -50.71 -72.35 -16.38
N CYS A 344 -50.04 -72.24 -17.54
CA CYS A 344 -49.74 -73.40 -18.39
C CYS A 344 -48.59 -74.28 -17.85
N GLY A 345 -47.66 -73.70 -17.08
CA GLY A 345 -46.46 -74.35 -16.55
C GLY A 345 -45.39 -74.67 -17.59
N CYS A 346 -44.20 -75.02 -17.09
CA CYS A 346 -43.03 -75.36 -17.92
C CYS A 346 -42.82 -76.88 -18.05
N SER A 347 -42.39 -77.32 -19.23
CA SER A 347 -42.03 -78.70 -19.54
C SER A 347 -40.61 -79.08 -19.12
N ASP A 348 -39.74 -78.09 -18.97
CA ASP A 348 -38.38 -78.20 -18.44
C ASP A 348 -38.06 -76.92 -17.64
N GLY A 349 -37.20 -77.03 -16.61
CA GLY A 349 -36.88 -75.92 -15.71
C GLY A 349 -38.04 -75.42 -14.83
N TYR A 350 -38.14 -74.10 -14.64
CA TYR A 350 -39.10 -73.41 -13.78
C TYR A 350 -39.83 -72.26 -14.50
N CYS A 351 -41.03 -71.90 -14.04
CA CYS A 351 -41.74 -70.71 -14.51
C CYS A 351 -41.35 -69.49 -13.67
N ASP A 352 -40.71 -68.50 -14.32
CA ASP A 352 -40.20 -67.29 -13.70
C ASP A 352 -41.29 -66.20 -13.64
N ALA A 353 -42.16 -66.34 -12.65
CA ALA A 353 -43.36 -65.54 -12.45
C ALA A 353 -43.56 -65.25 -10.96
N VAL A 354 -44.24 -64.14 -10.65
CA VAL A 354 -44.51 -63.67 -9.29
C VAL A 354 -45.99 -63.31 -9.14
N PRO A 355 -46.57 -63.29 -7.92
CA PRO A 355 -48.01 -63.03 -7.75
C PRO A 355 -48.52 -61.67 -8.25
N SER A 356 -47.64 -60.77 -8.67
CA SER A 356 -47.93 -59.45 -9.27
C SER A 356 -47.68 -59.38 -10.78
N ASP A 357 -47.09 -60.42 -11.38
CA ASP A 357 -46.77 -60.52 -12.81
C ASP A 357 -46.87 -62.00 -13.21
N THR A 358 -48.04 -62.30 -13.76
CA THR A 358 -48.54 -63.65 -14.03
C THR A 358 -48.31 -64.13 -15.45
N GLU A 359 -47.79 -63.30 -16.37
CA GLU A 359 -47.43 -63.78 -17.71
C GLU A 359 -46.26 -64.78 -17.60
N GLY A 360 -45.11 -64.29 -17.15
CA GLY A 360 -43.94 -65.12 -16.85
C GLY A 360 -43.36 -65.89 -18.04
N TYR A 361 -42.12 -66.36 -17.88
CA TYR A 361 -41.46 -67.17 -18.92
C TYR A 361 -40.76 -68.40 -18.33
N CYS A 362 -40.71 -69.49 -19.09
CA CYS A 362 -39.99 -70.69 -18.69
C CYS A 362 -38.48 -70.50 -18.79
N ARG A 363 -37.76 -70.81 -17.70
CA ARG A 363 -36.31 -70.68 -17.57
C ARG A 363 -35.69 -71.96 -17.00
N GLN A 364 -34.42 -72.19 -17.28
CA GLN A 364 -33.69 -73.35 -16.75
C GLN A 364 -33.36 -73.18 -15.27
N ASP A 365 -33.20 -74.31 -14.57
CA ASP A 365 -32.81 -74.31 -13.16
C ASP A 365 -31.38 -73.79 -12.98
N LEU A 366 -31.11 -72.98 -11.95
CA LEU A 366 -29.77 -72.42 -11.71
C LEU A 366 -28.74 -73.52 -11.43
N GLY A 367 -27.60 -73.45 -12.12
CA GLY A 367 -26.41 -74.28 -11.93
C GLY A 367 -25.16 -73.46 -11.59
N ASN A 368 -24.02 -74.15 -11.40
CA ASN A 368 -22.72 -73.53 -11.05
C ASN A 368 -22.17 -72.62 -12.17
N GLU A 369 -22.70 -72.76 -13.38
CA GLU A 369 -22.48 -71.88 -14.53
C GLU A 369 -23.13 -70.50 -14.36
N ASN A 370 -24.27 -70.40 -13.65
CA ASN A 370 -24.99 -69.14 -13.41
C ASN A 370 -24.30 -68.26 -12.36
N LEU A 371 -23.60 -68.86 -11.38
CA LEU A 371 -22.78 -68.11 -10.42
C LEU A 371 -21.46 -67.69 -11.07
N ARG A 372 -21.23 -66.38 -11.17
CA ARG A 372 -19.98 -65.77 -11.65
C ARG A 372 -19.35 -64.96 -10.53
N ILE A 373 -18.02 -65.04 -10.47
CA ILE A 373 -17.21 -64.16 -9.67
C ILE A 373 -16.57 -63.19 -10.65
N VAL A 374 -16.84 -61.90 -10.48
CA VAL A 374 -16.36 -60.80 -11.34
C VAL A 374 -15.55 -59.81 -10.52
N ASN A 375 -14.71 -59.01 -11.19
CA ASN A 375 -14.00 -57.89 -10.58
C ASN A 375 -13.23 -58.25 -9.28
N VAL A 376 -12.65 -59.45 -9.20
CA VAL A 376 -11.80 -59.87 -8.08
C VAL A 376 -10.59 -58.95 -8.04
N ASN A 377 -10.47 -58.14 -7.00
CA ASN A 377 -9.42 -57.17 -6.84
C ASN A 377 -8.96 -57.06 -5.38
N PRO A 378 -7.66 -57.24 -5.07
CA PRO A 378 -6.59 -57.72 -5.97
C PRO A 378 -6.53 -59.26 -6.02
N THR A 379 -6.03 -59.80 -7.14
CA THR A 379 -5.70 -61.23 -7.28
C THR A 379 -4.23 -61.54 -6.96
N HIS A 380 -3.39 -60.52 -6.81
CA HIS A 380 -2.00 -60.61 -6.40
C HIS A 380 -1.73 -59.60 -5.29
N PHE A 381 -1.03 -60.03 -4.25
CA PHE A 381 -0.54 -59.20 -3.15
C PHE A 381 0.99 -59.30 -3.11
N TYR A 382 1.69 -58.19 -2.88
CA TYR A 382 3.15 -58.18 -2.80
C TYR A 382 3.70 -58.53 -1.40
N THR A 383 2.83 -58.49 -0.38
CA THR A 383 3.05 -58.98 0.99
C THR A 383 1.69 -59.31 1.62
N PHE A 384 1.62 -60.19 2.61
CA PHE A 384 0.37 -60.52 3.32
C PHE A 384 0.24 -59.69 4.60
N ASN A 385 -0.82 -58.89 4.70
CA ASN A 385 -1.19 -58.22 5.95
C ASN A 385 -2.45 -58.89 6.55
N PRO A 386 -2.43 -59.28 7.85
CA PRO A 386 -3.62 -59.82 8.50
C PRO A 386 -4.78 -58.82 8.48
N GLY A 387 -5.83 -59.15 7.72
CA GLY A 387 -6.98 -58.28 7.50
C GLY A 387 -7.12 -57.73 6.08
N ASP A 388 -6.21 -58.07 5.16
CA ASP A 388 -6.36 -57.77 3.73
C ASP A 388 -7.76 -58.21 3.22
N LEU A 389 -8.44 -57.31 2.51
CA LEU A 389 -9.78 -57.51 1.98
C LEU A 389 -9.72 -57.58 0.45
N ILE A 390 -10.07 -58.75 -0.09
CA ILE A 390 -10.27 -58.95 -1.52
C ILE A 390 -11.71 -58.58 -1.84
N SER A 391 -11.89 -57.51 -2.63
CA SER A 391 -13.21 -57.11 -3.10
C SER A 391 -13.56 -57.87 -4.37
N PHE A 392 -14.80 -58.33 -4.50
CA PHE A 392 -15.28 -58.98 -5.71
C PHE A 392 -16.79 -58.79 -5.88
N GLY A 393 -17.26 -58.81 -7.12
CA GLY A 393 -18.68 -58.95 -7.43
C GLY A 393 -19.06 -60.44 -7.49
N ALA A 394 -20.14 -60.81 -6.83
CA ALA A 394 -20.84 -62.06 -7.08
C ALA A 394 -22.06 -61.77 -7.95
N GLU A 395 -22.09 -62.35 -9.15
CA GLU A 395 -23.22 -62.25 -10.08
C GLU A 395 -23.92 -63.60 -10.20
N ILE A 396 -25.24 -63.64 -10.05
CA ILE A 396 -26.06 -64.78 -10.49
C ILE A 396 -26.80 -64.35 -11.75
N THR A 397 -26.34 -64.85 -12.90
CA THR A 397 -26.93 -64.55 -14.21
C THR A 397 -28.18 -65.38 -14.45
N GLU A 398 -29.15 -64.81 -15.19
CA GLU A 398 -30.51 -65.36 -15.36
C GLU A 398 -31.31 -65.32 -14.05
N ARG A 399 -31.22 -64.19 -13.32
CA ARG A 399 -31.88 -63.94 -12.03
C ARG A 399 -33.38 -64.31 -12.12
N PRO A 400 -33.85 -65.28 -11.30
CA PRO A 400 -35.27 -65.47 -11.07
C PRO A 400 -35.89 -64.22 -10.42
N LYS A 401 -37.07 -63.80 -10.88
CA LYS A 401 -37.83 -62.64 -10.34
C LYS A 401 -38.05 -62.70 -8.83
N SER A 402 -38.08 -63.93 -8.28
CA SER A 402 -38.32 -64.23 -6.86
C SER A 402 -37.07 -64.74 -6.12
N LEU A 403 -35.88 -64.51 -6.66
CA LEU A 403 -34.62 -64.97 -6.07
C LEU A 403 -34.38 -64.35 -4.68
N SER A 404 -34.11 -65.23 -3.72
CA SER A 404 -33.57 -64.93 -2.40
C SER A 404 -32.25 -65.71 -2.23
N VAL A 405 -31.20 -65.02 -1.82
CA VAL A 405 -29.85 -65.56 -1.64
C VAL A 405 -29.51 -65.58 -0.15
N SER A 406 -28.90 -66.66 0.32
CA SER A 406 -28.55 -66.87 1.74
C SER A 406 -27.29 -67.73 1.89
N ASN A 407 -26.72 -67.76 3.09
CA ASN A 407 -25.54 -68.57 3.44
C ASN A 407 -24.35 -68.37 2.48
N TRP A 408 -23.71 -67.20 2.55
CA TRP A 408 -22.43 -66.97 1.89
C TRP A 408 -21.33 -67.66 2.69
N GLU A 409 -20.75 -68.72 2.15
CA GLU A 409 -19.63 -69.45 2.75
C GLU A 409 -18.44 -69.50 1.79
N CYS A 410 -17.23 -69.61 2.34
CA CYS A 410 -16.02 -69.82 1.55
C CYS A 410 -15.22 -71.00 2.11
N SER A 411 -14.52 -71.69 1.22
CA SER A 411 -13.48 -72.66 1.59
C SER A 411 -12.17 -72.30 0.88
N LEU A 412 -11.04 -72.64 1.49
CA LEU A 412 -9.72 -72.18 1.07
C LEU A 412 -8.73 -73.36 1.12
N THR A 413 -7.83 -73.44 0.14
CA THR A 413 -6.62 -74.26 0.22
C THR A 413 -5.38 -73.39 -0.02
N CYS A 414 -4.25 -73.74 0.57
CA CYS A 414 -3.04 -72.91 0.62
C CYS A 414 -1.80 -73.73 0.23
N SER A 415 -0.91 -73.14 -0.58
CA SER A 415 0.41 -73.64 -0.94
C SER A 415 1.49 -72.61 -0.61
N VAL A 416 2.59 -73.04 0.01
CA VAL A 416 3.80 -72.24 0.27
C VAL A 416 4.99 -73.01 -0.31
N GLU A 417 5.68 -72.43 -1.29
CA GLU A 417 6.79 -73.07 -2.03
C GLU A 417 6.45 -74.49 -2.56
N GLY A 418 5.18 -74.77 -2.86
CA GLY A 418 4.69 -76.08 -3.32
C GLY A 418 4.32 -77.09 -2.22
N ASN A 419 4.42 -76.72 -0.94
CA ASN A 419 3.95 -77.50 0.20
C ASN A 419 2.61 -76.95 0.73
N SER A 420 1.75 -77.82 1.28
CA SER A 420 0.47 -77.38 1.85
C SER A 420 0.65 -76.52 3.11
N CYS A 421 0.01 -75.35 3.16
CA CYS A 421 -0.10 -74.50 4.36
C CYS A 421 -1.51 -74.52 4.96
N SER A 422 -1.62 -74.07 6.21
CA SER A 422 -2.89 -73.85 6.91
C SER A 422 -3.33 -72.40 6.70
N ALA A 423 -4.56 -72.23 6.21
CA ALA A 423 -5.18 -70.93 6.03
C ALA A 423 -6.70 -71.06 6.10
N SER A 424 -7.37 -69.97 6.47
CA SER A 424 -8.83 -69.85 6.58
C SER A 424 -9.33 -68.63 5.83
N CYS A 425 -10.61 -68.60 5.46
CA CYS A 425 -11.24 -67.43 4.88
C CYS A 425 -12.57 -67.10 5.58
N SER A 426 -13.03 -65.87 5.42
CA SER A 426 -14.40 -65.44 5.72
C SER A 426 -14.91 -64.55 4.59
N VAL A 427 -16.19 -64.65 4.27
CA VAL A 427 -16.83 -63.87 3.22
C VAL A 427 -18.02 -63.09 3.77
N SER A 428 -18.17 -61.84 3.36
CA SER A 428 -19.32 -60.98 3.67
C SER A 428 -19.79 -60.29 2.40
N CYS A 429 -21.07 -60.43 2.06
CA CYS A 429 -21.67 -59.92 0.83
C CYS A 429 -22.91 -59.07 1.15
N ASN A 430 -23.03 -57.94 0.46
CA ASN A 430 -24.23 -57.09 0.49
C ASN A 430 -24.88 -57.12 -0.90
N GLU A 431 -26.20 -57.27 -0.98
CA GLU A 431 -26.93 -57.13 -2.24
C GLU A 431 -26.85 -55.67 -2.72
N GLU A 432 -26.53 -55.49 -4.00
CA GLU A 432 -26.57 -54.19 -4.66
C GLU A 432 -27.87 -54.02 -5.45
N PRO A 433 -28.24 -52.79 -5.84
CA PRO A 433 -29.33 -52.55 -6.79
C PRO A 433 -29.02 -53.17 -8.17
N GLY A 434 -29.30 -54.47 -8.32
CA GLY A 434 -29.09 -55.23 -9.54
C GLY A 434 -30.09 -54.88 -10.65
N SER A 435 -29.73 -55.21 -11.89
CA SER A 435 -30.66 -55.15 -13.02
C SER A 435 -31.68 -56.29 -12.95
N GLU A 436 -32.81 -56.18 -13.66
CA GLU A 436 -33.91 -57.16 -13.58
C GLU A 436 -33.50 -58.62 -13.87
N ASN A 437 -32.43 -58.84 -14.64
CA ASN A 437 -31.97 -60.17 -15.08
C ASN A 437 -30.67 -60.68 -14.40
N THR A 438 -30.06 -59.90 -13.50
CA THR A 438 -28.84 -60.32 -12.79
C THR A 438 -28.93 -59.95 -11.31
N TYR A 439 -28.65 -60.91 -10.43
CA TYR A 439 -28.43 -60.61 -9.02
C TYR A 439 -26.97 -60.23 -8.83
N ASN A 440 -26.74 -59.02 -8.33
CA ASN A 440 -25.40 -58.51 -8.04
C ASN A 440 -25.26 -58.34 -6.53
N ALA A 441 -24.15 -58.83 -5.99
CA ALA A 441 -23.71 -58.51 -4.63
C ALA A 441 -22.24 -58.09 -4.66
N THR A 442 -21.90 -57.00 -3.96
CA THR A 442 -20.51 -56.71 -3.64
C THR A 442 -20.13 -57.48 -2.40
N CYS A 443 -19.02 -58.21 -2.53
CA CYS A 443 -18.52 -59.13 -1.53
C CYS A 443 -17.09 -58.77 -1.15
N THR A 444 -16.77 -59.01 0.10
CA THR A 444 -15.41 -58.95 0.65
C THR A 444 -15.02 -60.32 1.13
N LEU A 445 -13.87 -60.81 0.66
CA LEU A 445 -13.22 -62.03 1.13
C LEU A 445 -12.01 -61.63 1.96
N SER A 446 -11.97 -62.05 3.22
CA SER A 446 -10.78 -61.95 4.06
C SER A 446 -10.09 -63.32 4.12
N VAL A 447 -8.76 -63.31 4.06
CA VAL A 447 -7.91 -64.50 4.14
C VAL A 447 -6.98 -64.37 5.35
N ASN A 448 -6.80 -65.47 6.08
CA ASN A 448 -5.82 -65.58 7.16
C ASN A 448 -4.90 -66.78 6.91
N ILE A 449 -3.58 -66.55 6.85
CA ILE A 449 -2.56 -67.58 6.66
C ILE A 449 -1.86 -67.81 8.00
N ASP A 450 -1.94 -69.04 8.53
CA ASP A 450 -1.38 -69.36 9.84
C ASP A 450 0.15 -69.47 9.75
N GLY A 451 0.87 -68.61 10.48
CA GLY A 451 2.34 -68.61 10.51
C GLY A 451 2.98 -68.08 9.22
N TYR A 452 2.43 -67.00 8.67
CA TYR A 452 3.01 -66.27 7.53
C TYR A 452 4.46 -65.85 7.76
N ASP A 453 5.28 -65.95 6.71
CA ASP A 453 6.69 -65.58 6.64
C ASP A 453 6.89 -64.66 5.42
N SER A 454 7.29 -63.41 5.67
CA SER A 454 7.40 -62.37 4.63
C SER A 454 8.53 -62.58 3.62
N LEU A 455 9.32 -63.65 3.77
CA LEU A 455 10.37 -64.05 2.82
C LEU A 455 9.96 -65.21 1.90
N LYS A 456 8.69 -65.66 1.96
CA LYS A 456 8.18 -66.78 1.16
C LYS A 456 6.94 -66.41 0.37
N SER A 457 6.83 -66.96 -0.84
CA SER A 457 5.64 -66.82 -1.67
C SER A 457 4.57 -67.85 -1.29
N TYR A 458 3.33 -67.37 -1.15
CA TYR A 458 2.15 -68.19 -0.87
C TYR A 458 1.17 -68.10 -2.05
N THR A 459 0.38 -69.15 -2.26
CA THR A 459 -0.74 -69.14 -3.21
C THR A 459 -1.94 -69.83 -2.59
N VAL A 460 -3.08 -69.16 -2.57
CA VAL A 460 -4.33 -69.67 -2.04
C VAL A 460 -5.38 -69.82 -3.13
N TYR A 461 -6.24 -70.83 -3.00
CA TYR A 461 -7.29 -71.17 -3.94
C TYR A 461 -8.63 -71.17 -3.19
N PRO A 462 -9.37 -70.03 -3.19
CA PRO A 462 -10.68 -69.95 -2.56
C PRO A 462 -11.80 -70.52 -3.46
N VAL A 463 -12.87 -70.99 -2.82
CA VAL A 463 -14.12 -71.41 -3.46
C VAL A 463 -15.28 -70.77 -2.69
N LEU A 464 -16.17 -70.07 -3.41
CA LEU A 464 -17.42 -69.51 -2.90
C LEU A 464 -18.53 -70.57 -2.97
N ASN A 465 -19.33 -70.68 -1.91
CA ASN A 465 -20.56 -71.47 -1.86
C ASN A 465 -21.73 -70.57 -1.44
N VAL A 466 -22.88 -70.73 -2.10
CA VAL A 466 -24.04 -69.83 -1.96
C VAL A 466 -25.35 -70.62 -2.09
N THR A 467 -26.27 -70.45 -1.14
CA THR A 467 -27.62 -71.03 -1.22
C THR A 467 -28.61 -70.07 -1.91
N ALA A 468 -29.08 -70.43 -3.10
CA ALA A 468 -30.06 -69.69 -3.90
C ALA A 468 -31.46 -70.34 -3.83
N LYS A 469 -32.52 -69.54 -3.64
CA LYS A 469 -33.91 -69.99 -3.54
C LYS A 469 -34.86 -69.10 -4.35
N TYR A 470 -35.78 -69.69 -5.11
CA TYR A 470 -36.73 -68.97 -5.98
C TYR A 470 -38.06 -69.73 -6.15
N VAL A 471 -39.11 -69.05 -6.60
CA VAL A 471 -40.45 -69.60 -6.86
C VAL A 471 -40.53 -70.21 -8.27
N ASN A 472 -41.36 -71.24 -8.44
CA ASN A 472 -41.65 -71.92 -9.71
C ASN A 472 -43.17 -71.90 -9.96
N GLY A 473 -43.68 -70.74 -10.37
CA GLY A 473 -45.11 -70.47 -10.54
C GLY A 473 -45.98 -70.99 -9.38
N SER A 474 -47.11 -71.60 -9.71
CA SER A 474 -48.04 -72.23 -8.76
C SER A 474 -47.52 -73.54 -8.11
N LYS A 475 -46.34 -74.05 -8.49
CA LYS A 475 -45.80 -75.37 -8.05
C LYS A 475 -44.91 -75.31 -6.79
N GLY A 476 -44.59 -74.13 -6.26
CA GLY A 476 -43.81 -73.97 -5.01
C GLY A 476 -42.47 -73.27 -5.23
N SER A 477 -41.44 -73.64 -4.45
CA SER A 477 -40.10 -73.04 -4.53
C SER A 477 -38.98 -74.06 -4.77
N VAL A 478 -37.99 -73.70 -5.58
CA VAL A 478 -36.74 -74.42 -5.83
C VAL A 478 -35.64 -73.88 -4.92
N THR A 479 -34.66 -74.71 -4.56
CA THR A 479 -33.45 -74.32 -3.81
C THR A 479 -32.24 -75.02 -4.41
N LYS A 480 -31.13 -74.30 -4.57
CA LYS A 480 -29.89 -74.74 -5.21
C LYS A 480 -28.70 -74.26 -4.37
N GLU A 481 -27.70 -75.13 -4.20
CA GLU A 481 -26.38 -74.73 -3.75
C GLU A 481 -25.52 -74.45 -4.99
N LEU A 482 -24.94 -73.26 -5.06
CA LEU A 482 -24.08 -72.83 -6.16
C LEU A 482 -22.65 -72.69 -5.66
N SER A 483 -21.70 -73.32 -6.36
CA SER A 483 -20.27 -73.30 -6.01
C SER A 483 -19.43 -72.74 -7.14
N LYS A 484 -18.52 -71.80 -6.84
CA LYS A 484 -17.59 -71.24 -7.83
C LYS A 484 -16.19 -71.06 -7.25
N ALA A 485 -15.18 -71.62 -7.93
CA ALA A 485 -13.78 -71.36 -7.59
C ALA A 485 -13.40 -69.94 -8.00
N PHE A 486 -12.63 -69.27 -7.15
CA PHE A 486 -11.95 -68.02 -7.50
C PHE A 486 -10.75 -68.31 -8.42
N PRO A 487 -10.23 -67.28 -9.11
CA PRO A 487 -8.84 -67.28 -9.54
C PRO A 487 -7.90 -67.58 -8.35
N ALA A 488 -6.74 -68.16 -8.64
CA ALA A 488 -5.69 -68.31 -7.62
C ALA A 488 -5.26 -66.92 -7.13
N ILE A 489 -5.07 -66.77 -5.83
CA ILE A 489 -4.61 -65.53 -5.20
C ILE A 489 -3.21 -65.76 -4.67
N SER A 490 -2.24 -64.99 -5.16
CA SER A 490 -0.83 -65.13 -4.79
C SER A 490 -0.37 -64.00 -3.88
N TYR A 491 0.45 -64.34 -2.90
CA TYR A 491 1.19 -63.42 -2.05
C TYR A 491 2.67 -63.58 -2.40
N GLY A 492 3.22 -62.62 -3.15
CA GLY A 492 4.61 -62.57 -3.61
C GLY A 492 5.58 -62.04 -2.55
N ALA A 493 6.80 -61.70 -2.97
CA ALA A 493 7.83 -61.07 -2.14
C ALA A 493 8.73 -60.16 -3.02
N HIS A 494 8.14 -59.10 -3.59
CA HIS A 494 8.73 -58.19 -4.59
C HIS A 494 8.27 -56.74 -4.30
N TRP A 495 9.11 -55.72 -4.53
CA TRP A 495 8.73 -54.30 -4.36
C TRP A 495 9.65 -53.34 -5.14
N CYS A 496 9.04 -52.38 -5.84
CA CYS A 496 9.74 -51.35 -6.60
C CYS A 496 10.54 -50.41 -5.68
N GLY A 497 11.82 -50.19 -6.02
CA GLY A 497 12.87 -49.54 -5.24
C GLY A 497 13.96 -50.49 -4.72
N ASP A 498 13.90 -51.79 -5.01
CA ASP A 498 14.85 -52.80 -4.48
C ASP A 498 16.14 -52.97 -5.32
N ASN A 499 16.25 -52.25 -6.44
CA ASN A 499 17.32 -52.30 -7.45
C ASN A 499 17.42 -53.63 -8.22
N LYS A 500 16.33 -54.42 -8.29
CA LYS A 500 16.34 -55.72 -8.97
C LYS A 500 14.99 -56.03 -9.65
N CYS A 501 14.84 -55.45 -10.85
CA CYS A 501 13.79 -55.71 -11.85
C CYS A 501 13.29 -57.16 -11.82
N ASP A 502 12.19 -57.39 -11.11
CA ASP A 502 11.57 -58.70 -10.96
C ASP A 502 10.52 -58.96 -12.07
N PRO A 503 10.04 -60.20 -12.25
CA PRO A 503 9.21 -60.56 -13.41
C PRO A 503 7.82 -59.89 -13.48
N ASP A 504 7.37 -59.31 -12.37
CA ASP A 504 6.16 -58.49 -12.21
C ASP A 504 6.44 -56.97 -12.36
N GLU A 505 7.70 -56.59 -12.47
CA GLU A 505 8.16 -55.23 -12.76
C GLU A 505 8.48 -55.07 -14.25
N SER A 506 8.30 -53.84 -14.74
CA SER A 506 8.52 -53.49 -16.15
C SER A 506 8.83 -52.01 -16.28
N SER A 507 9.34 -51.59 -17.43
CA SER A 507 9.51 -50.18 -17.79
C SER A 507 8.22 -49.33 -17.62
N ASP A 508 7.03 -49.94 -17.68
CA ASP A 508 5.75 -49.24 -17.52
C ASP A 508 5.19 -49.31 -16.07
N SER A 509 5.69 -50.19 -15.22
CA SER A 509 5.18 -50.43 -13.85
C SER A 509 6.18 -50.17 -12.72
N CYS A 510 7.47 -50.23 -13.00
CA CYS A 510 8.58 -49.86 -12.12
C CYS A 510 9.81 -49.53 -12.99
N CYS A 511 9.81 -48.37 -13.64
CA CYS A 511 10.98 -47.94 -14.42
C CYS A 511 12.22 -47.69 -13.53
N TYR A 512 12.02 -47.50 -12.22
CA TYR A 512 13.06 -47.25 -11.22
C TYR A 512 14.07 -48.41 -11.12
N ASP A 513 13.59 -49.66 -11.13
CA ASP A 513 14.45 -50.86 -11.05
C ASP A 513 14.67 -51.54 -12.41
N CYS A 514 13.70 -51.47 -13.33
CA CYS A 514 13.80 -52.09 -14.65
C CYS A 514 14.45 -51.22 -15.74
N GLY A 515 14.54 -49.91 -15.51
CA GLY A 515 15.00 -48.95 -16.52
C GLY A 515 14.05 -48.81 -17.71
N CYS A 516 14.46 -47.97 -18.66
CA CYS A 516 13.72 -47.67 -19.88
C CYS A 516 14.45 -48.16 -21.13
N GLN A 517 13.71 -48.29 -22.23
CA GLN A 517 14.26 -48.61 -23.54
C GLN A 517 15.01 -47.40 -24.14
N GLU A 518 15.91 -47.63 -25.11
CA GLU A 518 16.63 -46.54 -25.78
C GLU A 518 15.64 -45.48 -26.36
N GLY A 519 15.88 -44.21 -26.05
CA GLY A 519 14.99 -43.09 -26.41
C GLY A 519 13.89 -42.78 -25.40
N TYR A 520 13.89 -43.42 -24.22
CA TYR A 520 12.99 -43.16 -23.10
C TYR A 520 13.78 -43.01 -21.79
N TYR A 521 13.29 -42.18 -20.87
CA TYR A 521 13.85 -42.01 -19.51
C TYR A 521 12.76 -42.30 -18.45
N CYS A 522 13.18 -42.73 -17.27
CA CYS A 522 12.29 -43.01 -16.15
C CYS A 522 11.96 -41.71 -15.44
N ASP A 523 10.79 -41.14 -15.76
CA ASP A 523 10.37 -39.87 -15.22
C ASP A 523 9.92 -40.04 -13.76
N THR A 524 10.70 -39.52 -12.81
CA THR A 524 10.40 -39.56 -11.38
C THR A 524 10.53 -38.18 -10.73
N GLN A 525 9.74 -37.95 -9.68
CA GLN A 525 9.82 -36.73 -8.87
C GLN A 525 10.98 -36.75 -7.87
N ASP A 526 11.44 -37.93 -7.45
CA ASP A 526 12.45 -38.10 -6.40
C ASP A 526 13.47 -39.19 -6.80
N THR A 527 14.75 -38.85 -6.75
CA THR A 527 15.85 -39.76 -7.08
C THR A 527 16.25 -40.69 -5.93
N GLU A 528 15.80 -40.44 -4.71
CA GLU A 528 16.10 -41.29 -3.55
C GLU A 528 15.04 -42.38 -3.34
N HIS A 529 13.78 -42.11 -3.71
CA HIS A 529 12.63 -42.98 -3.44
C HIS A 529 11.64 -43.03 -4.63
N PRO A 530 11.15 -44.22 -5.04
CA PRO A 530 10.18 -44.34 -6.12
C PRO A 530 8.85 -43.66 -5.73
N SER A 531 8.32 -42.86 -6.66
CA SER A 531 7.15 -42.03 -6.47
C SER A 531 5.90 -42.56 -7.19
N SER A 532 4.72 -42.22 -6.67
CA SER A 532 3.45 -42.64 -7.25
C SER A 532 3.19 -41.92 -8.58
N GLY A 533 3.58 -42.55 -9.69
CA GLY A 533 3.45 -42.02 -11.04
C GLY A 533 4.68 -42.24 -11.93
N ASP A 534 5.75 -42.82 -11.38
CA ASP A 534 7.00 -43.05 -12.09
C ASP A 534 6.81 -44.01 -13.27
N MET A 535 7.16 -43.55 -14.48
CA MET A 535 6.99 -44.31 -15.72
C MET A 535 7.99 -43.86 -16.79
N CYS A 536 8.28 -44.74 -17.76
CA CYS A 536 9.10 -44.36 -18.90
C CYS A 536 8.39 -43.33 -19.80
N LYS A 537 9.00 -42.16 -19.96
CA LYS A 537 8.56 -41.13 -20.91
C LYS A 537 9.51 -41.04 -22.11
N PRO A 538 9.01 -40.70 -23.31
CA PRO A 538 9.88 -40.46 -24.46
C PRO A 538 10.82 -39.29 -24.18
N ASP A 539 12.04 -39.39 -24.70
CA ASP A 539 13.05 -38.35 -24.61
C ASP A 539 12.52 -37.00 -25.18
N PHE A 540 12.86 -35.90 -24.51
CA PHE A 540 12.35 -34.57 -24.81
C PHE A 540 13.28 -33.80 -25.76
N GLU A 541 12.73 -32.92 -26.59
CA GLU A 541 13.51 -32.05 -27.47
C GLU A 541 13.50 -30.61 -26.94
N ILE A 542 14.63 -29.91 -27.10
CA ILE A 542 14.78 -28.49 -26.80
C ILE A 542 14.67 -27.75 -28.12
N VAL A 543 13.65 -26.90 -28.25
CA VAL A 543 13.35 -26.14 -29.47
C VAL A 543 13.53 -24.66 -29.18
N ILE A 544 14.35 -23.97 -29.99
CA ILE A 544 14.48 -22.52 -29.94
C ILE A 544 13.47 -21.92 -30.91
N ASP A 545 12.54 -21.13 -30.38
CA ASP A 545 11.47 -20.47 -31.14
C ASP A 545 11.96 -19.16 -31.76
N LYS A 546 12.75 -18.38 -31.02
CA LYS A 546 13.22 -17.05 -31.45
C LYS A 546 14.51 -16.64 -30.75
N ILE A 547 15.29 -15.79 -31.43
CA ILE A 547 16.42 -15.04 -30.87
C ILE A 547 16.17 -13.57 -31.20
N GLU A 548 16.25 -12.68 -30.22
CA GLU A 548 16.02 -11.24 -30.38
C GLU A 548 17.12 -10.41 -29.70
N PRO A 549 17.53 -9.27 -30.28
CA PRO A 549 17.06 -8.70 -31.56
C PRO A 549 17.55 -9.48 -32.79
N GLU A 550 16.84 -9.35 -33.92
CA GLU A 550 17.30 -9.85 -35.23
C GLU A 550 17.21 -8.70 -36.25
N PRO A 551 18.32 -8.19 -36.82
CA PRO A 551 19.72 -8.62 -36.59
C PRO A 551 20.25 -8.23 -35.20
N LEU A 552 21.35 -8.88 -34.79
CA LEU A 552 22.05 -8.62 -33.52
C LEU A 552 22.97 -7.39 -33.65
N GLU A 553 22.36 -6.22 -33.83
CA GLU A 553 23.04 -4.93 -33.95
C GLU A 553 22.79 -4.06 -32.71
N PHE A 554 23.87 -3.56 -32.10
CA PHE A 554 23.89 -2.79 -30.86
C PHE A 554 24.72 -1.49 -31.02
N VAL A 555 24.63 -0.57 -30.05
CA VAL A 555 25.33 0.73 -30.09
C VAL A 555 25.93 1.07 -28.71
N SER A 556 27.16 1.60 -28.71
CA SER A 556 28.06 1.79 -27.55
C SER A 556 28.55 0.48 -26.93
N THR A 557 29.84 0.42 -26.56
CA THR A 557 30.41 -0.70 -25.77
C THR A 557 30.42 -0.41 -24.28
N PHE A 558 30.08 0.81 -23.87
CA PHE A 558 29.99 1.22 -22.46
C PHE A 558 28.66 0.80 -21.81
N LYS A 559 27.74 0.23 -22.58
CA LYS A 559 26.44 -0.27 -22.14
C LYS A 559 26.40 -1.78 -22.15
N GLU A 560 25.60 -2.33 -21.25
CA GLU A 560 25.24 -3.75 -21.26
C GLU A 560 24.27 -4.02 -22.42
N HIS A 561 24.44 -5.16 -23.11
CA HIS A 561 23.57 -5.61 -24.20
C HIS A 561 22.94 -6.96 -23.89
N THR A 562 21.63 -7.07 -24.07
CA THR A 562 20.89 -8.31 -23.81
C THR A 562 20.38 -8.94 -25.10
N ILE A 563 20.58 -10.25 -25.24
CA ILE A 563 20.03 -11.10 -26.29
C ILE A 563 19.01 -12.04 -25.64
N ASN A 564 17.75 -11.95 -26.05
CA ASN A 564 16.67 -12.79 -25.56
C ASN A 564 16.51 -14.01 -26.47
N ILE A 565 16.62 -15.21 -25.90
CA ILE A 565 16.44 -16.49 -26.60
C ILE A 565 15.21 -17.16 -26.00
N THR A 566 14.12 -17.25 -26.77
CA THR A 566 12.91 -17.96 -26.34
C THR A 566 12.85 -19.35 -26.96
N GLY A 567 12.32 -20.29 -26.18
CA GLY A 567 12.18 -21.67 -26.62
C GLY A 567 11.23 -22.47 -25.74
N HIS A 568 11.08 -23.74 -26.09
CA HIS A 568 10.29 -24.69 -25.32
C HIS A 568 10.92 -26.09 -25.31
N ILE A 569 10.53 -26.86 -24.30
CA ILE A 569 10.86 -28.27 -24.16
C ILE A 569 9.59 -29.08 -24.42
N THR A 570 9.67 -30.07 -25.32
CA THR A 570 8.48 -30.78 -25.86
C THR A 570 7.75 -31.66 -24.86
N THR A 571 8.39 -32.02 -23.75
CA THR A 571 7.78 -32.76 -22.62
C THR A 571 8.52 -32.38 -21.35
N ILE A 572 7.80 -32.08 -20.27
CA ILE A 572 8.41 -31.65 -19.00
C ILE A 572 8.86 -32.89 -18.20
N PRO A 573 10.18 -33.08 -17.94
CA PRO A 573 10.67 -34.12 -17.05
C PRO A 573 10.62 -33.67 -15.58
N GLY A 574 10.55 -34.64 -14.68
CA GLY A 574 10.72 -34.48 -13.25
C GLY A 574 12.13 -34.03 -12.88
N GLY A 575 12.23 -33.20 -11.85
CA GLY A 575 13.51 -32.63 -11.39
C GLY A 575 14.17 -31.66 -12.37
N LEU A 576 13.49 -31.20 -13.43
CA LEU A 576 14.05 -30.30 -14.45
C LEU A 576 14.71 -29.06 -13.82
N LYS A 577 15.97 -28.81 -14.19
CA LYS A 577 16.67 -27.53 -13.99
C LYS A 577 17.37 -27.14 -15.28
N LEU A 578 17.43 -25.83 -15.53
CA LEU A 578 18.09 -25.23 -16.68
C LEU A 578 19.40 -24.59 -16.26
N ASP A 579 20.49 -24.93 -16.94
CA ASP A 579 21.83 -24.39 -16.74
C ASP A 579 22.38 -23.87 -18.08
N PRO A 580 22.23 -22.56 -18.37
CA PRO A 580 22.66 -21.96 -19.62
C PRO A 580 24.13 -21.50 -19.61
N GLU A 581 24.82 -21.78 -20.70
CA GLU A 581 26.15 -21.25 -21.02
C GLU A 581 26.11 -20.43 -22.32
N CYS A 582 26.96 -19.43 -22.42
CA CYS A 582 27.17 -18.66 -23.64
C CYS A 582 28.66 -18.59 -23.99
N LYS A 583 28.95 -18.53 -25.30
CA LYS A 583 30.31 -18.42 -25.83
C LYS A 583 30.31 -17.39 -26.95
N LEU A 584 30.94 -16.24 -26.73
CA LEU A 584 31.10 -15.18 -27.72
C LEU A 584 32.54 -15.17 -28.22
N SER A 585 32.71 -15.24 -29.54
CA SER A 585 34.02 -15.39 -30.21
C SER A 585 34.97 -16.34 -29.48
N ASP A 586 34.59 -17.62 -29.40
CA ASP A 586 35.42 -18.69 -28.83
C ASP A 586 35.88 -18.45 -27.36
N MET A 587 35.00 -17.84 -26.56
CA MET A 587 35.19 -17.45 -25.14
C MET A 587 36.17 -16.28 -24.91
N GLU A 588 36.46 -15.49 -25.95
CA GLU A 588 37.36 -14.34 -25.85
C GLU A 588 36.67 -13.09 -25.27
N ILE A 589 35.34 -13.08 -25.28
CA ILE A 589 34.49 -12.02 -24.70
C ILE A 589 33.64 -12.65 -23.59
N PRO A 590 33.65 -12.09 -22.37
CA PRO A 590 32.79 -12.58 -21.29
C PRO A 590 31.33 -12.30 -21.63
N CYS A 591 30.47 -13.25 -21.31
CA CYS A 591 29.04 -13.11 -21.34
C CYS A 591 28.44 -13.89 -20.17
N TYR A 592 27.22 -13.55 -19.81
CA TYR A 592 26.44 -14.26 -18.80
C TYR A 592 25.15 -14.75 -19.44
N ALA A 593 24.64 -15.89 -19.00
CA ALA A 593 23.34 -16.38 -19.41
C ALA A 593 22.52 -16.80 -18.19
N SER A 594 21.22 -16.53 -18.23
CA SER A 594 20.24 -17.00 -17.24
C SER A 594 18.96 -17.41 -17.98
N CYS A 595 18.19 -18.35 -17.43
CA CYS A 595 16.92 -18.77 -18.01
C CYS A 595 15.82 -18.82 -16.94
N GLU A 596 14.62 -18.39 -17.30
CA GLU A 596 13.43 -18.43 -16.46
C GLU A 596 12.26 -19.16 -17.14
N GLU A 597 11.33 -19.66 -16.34
CA GLU A 597 10.07 -20.26 -16.81
C GLU A 597 9.10 -19.17 -17.27
N THR A 598 8.63 -19.24 -18.51
CA THR A 598 7.59 -18.33 -19.03
C THR A 598 6.20 -18.96 -19.07
N GLY A 599 6.11 -20.29 -18.92
CA GLY A 599 4.85 -20.98 -18.63
C GLY A 599 4.84 -22.47 -18.99
N LYS A 600 3.74 -23.15 -18.64
CA LYS A 600 3.48 -24.55 -18.97
C LYS A 600 2.15 -24.67 -19.72
N ALA A 601 2.17 -25.17 -20.95
CA ALA A 601 0.95 -25.36 -21.75
C ALA A 601 1.05 -26.62 -22.61
N GLY A 602 -0.03 -27.41 -22.66
CA GLY A 602 -0.09 -28.62 -23.50
C GLY A 602 0.93 -29.71 -23.17
N GLY A 603 1.54 -29.70 -21.98
CA GLY A 603 2.63 -30.61 -21.61
C GLY A 603 4.04 -30.13 -22.03
N MET A 604 4.16 -28.93 -22.61
CA MET A 604 5.43 -28.28 -22.93
C MET A 604 5.83 -27.28 -21.84
N TYR A 605 7.14 -27.12 -21.64
CA TYR A 605 7.74 -26.14 -20.75
C TYR A 605 8.33 -25.01 -21.59
N TYR A 606 7.84 -23.78 -21.42
CA TYR A 606 8.33 -22.60 -22.13
C TYR A 606 9.34 -21.82 -21.29
N PHE A 607 10.41 -21.35 -21.93
CA PHE A 607 11.48 -20.61 -21.28
C PHE A 607 11.90 -19.36 -22.04
N LEU A 608 12.42 -18.39 -21.30
CA LEU A 608 13.17 -17.25 -21.81
C LEU A 608 14.57 -17.32 -21.21
N CYS A 609 15.58 -17.33 -22.06
CA CYS A 609 16.97 -17.20 -21.67
C CYS A 609 17.50 -15.82 -22.07
N GLN A 610 18.07 -15.09 -21.11
CA GLN A 610 18.71 -13.80 -21.34
C GLN A 610 20.22 -14.00 -21.37
N LEU A 611 20.85 -13.68 -22.50
CA LEU A 611 22.30 -13.66 -22.67
C LEU A 611 22.76 -12.20 -22.61
N THR A 612 23.55 -11.88 -21.61
CA THR A 612 24.06 -10.54 -21.32
C THR A 612 25.52 -10.41 -21.75
N ILE A 613 25.81 -9.37 -22.53
CA ILE A 613 27.16 -8.90 -22.84
C ILE A 613 27.44 -7.69 -21.94
N PRO A 614 28.33 -7.78 -20.93
CA PRO A 614 28.67 -6.66 -20.07
C PRO A 614 29.39 -5.56 -20.86
N SER A 615 29.45 -4.34 -20.32
CA SER A 615 30.22 -3.25 -20.90
C SER A 615 31.74 -3.50 -20.84
N PHE A 616 32.48 -3.00 -21.85
CA PHE A 616 33.93 -3.17 -21.94
C PHE A 616 34.61 -2.05 -22.76
N ASP A 617 35.90 -1.81 -22.50
CA ASP A 617 36.71 -0.84 -23.26
C ASP A 617 37.05 -1.38 -24.65
N TYR A 618 36.41 -0.82 -25.68
CA TYR A 618 36.59 -1.22 -27.08
C TYR A 618 38.06 -1.15 -27.54
N ASN A 619 38.89 -0.26 -26.98
CA ASN A 619 40.31 -0.13 -27.35
C ASN A 619 41.14 -1.35 -26.93
N THR A 620 40.66 -2.12 -25.96
CA THR A 620 41.29 -3.36 -25.51
C THR A 620 40.82 -4.58 -26.32
N SER A 621 39.71 -4.45 -27.04
CA SER A 621 39.16 -5.53 -27.86
C SER A 621 39.89 -5.64 -29.20
N LYS A 622 40.46 -6.81 -29.45
CA LYS A 622 41.06 -7.16 -30.75
C LYS A 622 40.03 -7.32 -31.89
N HIS A 623 38.73 -7.27 -31.57
CA HIS A 623 37.63 -7.37 -32.53
C HIS A 623 37.15 -5.99 -33.03
N TYR A 624 37.76 -4.89 -32.55
CA TYR A 624 37.46 -3.54 -33.00
C TYR A 624 38.09 -3.23 -34.37
N ASP A 625 37.26 -2.86 -35.34
CA ASP A 625 37.68 -2.27 -36.61
C ASP A 625 37.67 -0.74 -36.49
N PRO A 626 38.85 -0.07 -36.40
CA PRO A 626 38.94 1.39 -36.28
C PRO A 626 38.58 2.15 -37.57
N VAL A 627 38.47 1.47 -38.71
CA VAL A 627 38.05 2.08 -39.98
C VAL A 627 36.52 2.11 -40.08
N GLN A 628 35.86 1.04 -39.64
CA GLN A 628 34.40 0.96 -39.62
C GLN A 628 33.75 1.52 -38.34
N LYS A 629 34.54 1.68 -37.27
CA LYS A 629 34.06 2.02 -35.91
C LYS A 629 33.06 0.99 -35.37
N LYS A 630 33.33 -0.29 -35.60
CA LYS A 630 32.48 -1.41 -35.20
C LYS A 630 33.28 -2.51 -34.52
N ILE A 631 32.64 -3.23 -33.62
CA ILE A 631 33.11 -4.53 -33.12
C ILE A 631 32.20 -5.60 -33.69
N THR A 632 32.79 -6.68 -34.22
CA THR A 632 32.04 -7.84 -34.69
C THR A 632 32.48 -9.09 -33.95
N PHE A 633 31.58 -9.70 -33.20
CA PHE A 633 31.76 -11.04 -32.64
C PHE A 633 31.21 -12.07 -33.62
N ALA A 634 32.08 -12.91 -34.14
CA ALA A 634 31.72 -14.09 -34.94
C ALA A 634 31.92 -15.36 -34.11
N GLN A 635 31.46 -16.51 -34.62
CA GLN A 635 31.59 -17.82 -33.95
C GLN A 635 30.96 -17.84 -32.55
N ASN A 636 29.74 -17.30 -32.45
CA ASN A 636 28.98 -17.24 -31.21
C ASN A 636 28.14 -18.52 -31.05
N SER A 637 28.09 -19.09 -29.85
CA SER A 637 27.14 -20.16 -29.51
C SER A 637 26.49 -19.95 -28.15
N PHE A 638 25.28 -20.49 -28.01
CA PHE A 638 24.55 -20.64 -26.77
C PHE A 638 24.33 -22.12 -26.55
N SER A 639 24.63 -22.59 -25.34
CA SER A 639 24.38 -23.97 -24.94
C SER A 639 23.48 -24.00 -23.71
N LEU A 640 22.44 -24.84 -23.75
CA LEU A 640 21.52 -25.05 -22.64
C LEU A 640 21.67 -26.49 -22.15
N SER A 641 22.11 -26.65 -20.90
CA SER A 641 22.15 -27.94 -20.22
C SER A 641 20.90 -28.10 -19.36
N CYS A 642 20.07 -29.08 -19.69
CA CYS A 642 18.91 -29.46 -18.88
C CYS A 642 19.28 -30.65 -18.00
N SER A 643 19.31 -30.47 -16.68
CA SER A 643 19.41 -31.61 -15.74
C SER A 643 18.02 -32.12 -15.37
N TYR A 644 17.80 -33.43 -15.37
CA TYR A 644 16.51 -34.05 -15.06
C TYR A 644 16.68 -35.42 -14.39
N ASN A 645 15.62 -35.91 -13.75
CA ASN A 645 15.63 -37.21 -13.10
C ASN A 645 15.42 -38.34 -14.13
N ASN A 646 16.25 -39.37 -14.06
CA ASN A 646 16.10 -40.65 -14.74
C ASN A 646 16.17 -41.77 -13.68
N GLY A 647 15.03 -42.08 -13.08
CA GLY A 647 14.92 -43.00 -11.95
C GLY A 647 15.85 -42.61 -10.79
N PRO A 648 16.71 -43.53 -10.27
CA PRO A 648 17.63 -43.25 -9.15
C PRO A 648 18.82 -42.33 -9.51
N SER A 649 18.80 -41.66 -10.67
CA SER A 649 19.93 -40.87 -11.17
C SER A 649 19.48 -39.53 -11.77
N THR A 650 20.39 -38.56 -11.81
CA THR A 650 20.19 -37.31 -12.57
C THR A 650 21.01 -37.38 -13.85
N GLU A 651 20.36 -37.16 -14.99
CA GLU A 651 21.01 -37.01 -16.29
C GLU A 651 21.07 -35.54 -16.72
N ILE A 652 21.98 -35.22 -17.63
CA ILE A 652 22.13 -33.89 -18.21
C ILE A 652 22.08 -34.01 -19.73
N LYS A 653 21.15 -33.27 -20.35
CA LYS A 653 21.04 -33.14 -21.79
C LYS A 653 21.44 -31.74 -22.22
N THR A 654 22.56 -31.62 -22.90
CA THR A 654 23.06 -30.34 -23.44
C THR A 654 22.65 -30.17 -24.89
N PHE A 655 22.06 -29.02 -25.21
CA PHE A 655 21.79 -28.56 -26.56
C PHE A 655 22.69 -27.36 -26.87
N GLU A 656 23.23 -27.26 -28.09
CA GLU A 656 24.05 -26.12 -28.53
C GLU A 656 23.49 -25.52 -29.82
N LYS A 657 23.42 -24.18 -29.87
CA LYS A 657 22.89 -23.40 -30.97
C LYS A 657 23.87 -22.29 -31.33
N ASN A 658 24.28 -22.25 -32.60
CA ASN A 658 25.05 -21.11 -33.12
C ASN A 658 24.17 -19.86 -33.16
N ILE A 659 24.69 -18.76 -32.63
CA ILE A 659 24.14 -17.41 -32.75
C ILE A 659 24.81 -16.75 -33.97
N SER A 660 24.11 -15.86 -34.66
CA SER A 660 24.69 -15.08 -35.76
C SER A 660 25.79 -14.12 -35.29
N ASP A 661 26.47 -13.48 -36.23
CA ASP A 661 27.42 -12.42 -35.89
C ASP A 661 26.72 -11.30 -35.11
N ILE A 662 27.36 -10.82 -34.04
CA ILE A 662 26.89 -9.71 -33.20
C ILE A 662 27.74 -8.49 -33.56
N ILE A 663 27.09 -7.36 -33.86
CA ILE A 663 27.75 -6.14 -34.30
C ILE A 663 27.44 -5.04 -33.28
N ILE A 664 28.48 -4.39 -32.75
CA ILE A 664 28.35 -3.25 -31.84
C ILE A 664 28.99 -2.02 -32.49
N ASP A 665 28.19 -0.98 -32.71
CA ASP A 665 28.64 0.31 -33.23
C ASP A 665 29.32 1.10 -32.12
N VAL A 666 30.60 1.40 -32.31
CA VAL A 666 31.43 2.09 -31.33
C VAL A 666 31.25 3.60 -31.49
N VAL A 667 30.77 4.23 -30.41
CA VAL A 667 30.56 5.67 -30.27
C VAL A 667 31.30 6.17 -29.04
N TYR A 668 31.70 7.44 -29.02
CA TYR A 668 32.26 8.08 -27.83
C TYR A 668 31.16 8.28 -26.78
N GLU A 669 31.53 8.30 -25.51
CA GLU A 669 30.57 8.52 -24.41
C GLU A 669 31.17 9.44 -23.34
N CYS A 670 30.64 10.65 -23.25
CA CYS A 670 31.19 11.71 -22.41
C CYS A 670 31.12 11.36 -20.91
N GLY A 671 32.26 11.47 -20.24
CA GLY A 671 32.54 10.97 -18.89
C GLY A 671 33.35 9.67 -18.85
N SER A 672 33.93 9.19 -19.97
CA SER A 672 34.74 7.96 -20.04
C SER A 672 36.11 8.08 -19.36
N GLY A 673 36.56 9.31 -19.11
CA GLY A 673 37.92 9.65 -18.66
C GLY A 673 38.96 9.68 -19.79
N LYS A 674 38.56 9.57 -21.06
CA LYS A 674 39.46 9.58 -22.24
C LYS A 674 38.84 10.32 -23.43
N CYS A 675 39.54 11.32 -23.96
CA CYS A 675 39.13 12.03 -25.16
C CYS A 675 39.18 11.17 -26.44
N GLU A 676 38.05 10.60 -26.88
CA GLU A 676 37.90 9.69 -28.02
C GLU A 676 37.82 10.41 -29.38
N ARG A 677 38.87 11.18 -29.70
CA ARG A 677 38.95 12.00 -30.93
C ARG A 677 38.71 11.23 -32.22
N ASP A 678 39.17 9.98 -32.31
CA ASP A 678 39.00 9.15 -33.50
C ASP A 678 37.52 8.77 -33.73
N LEU A 679 36.71 8.70 -32.66
CA LEU A 679 35.27 8.49 -32.75
C LEU A 679 34.50 9.76 -33.09
N GLY A 680 35.07 10.94 -32.78
CA GLY A 680 34.51 12.26 -33.09
C GLY A 680 34.36 13.16 -31.87
N GLU A 681 34.86 12.75 -30.71
CA GLU A 681 34.82 13.54 -29.49
C GLU A 681 35.80 14.72 -29.54
N SER A 682 35.40 15.85 -28.95
CA SER A 682 36.22 17.06 -28.84
C SER A 682 35.74 17.90 -27.66
N ALA A 683 36.58 18.85 -27.20
CA ALA A 683 36.20 19.78 -26.14
C ALA A 683 34.99 20.68 -26.47
N GLU A 684 34.54 20.73 -27.74
CA GLU A 684 33.33 21.43 -28.15
C GLU A 684 32.04 20.61 -27.91
N VAL A 685 32.18 19.28 -27.81
CA VAL A 685 31.07 18.31 -27.74
C VAL A 685 31.04 17.57 -26.41
N CYS A 686 32.20 17.28 -25.83
CA CYS A 686 32.39 16.79 -24.46
C CYS A 686 33.66 17.42 -23.88
N CYS A 687 33.54 18.39 -22.98
CA CYS A 687 34.73 18.96 -22.33
C CYS A 687 35.17 18.22 -21.06
N ILE A 688 34.37 17.24 -20.62
CA ILE A 688 34.64 16.42 -19.43
C ILE A 688 35.86 15.52 -19.70
N ASP A 689 35.92 14.88 -20.87
CA ASP A 689 37.03 14.01 -21.26
C ASP A 689 38.08 14.71 -22.14
N CYS A 690 37.67 15.69 -22.95
CA CYS A 690 38.55 16.48 -23.80
C CYS A 690 38.83 17.86 -23.16
N PRO A 691 40.03 18.13 -22.63
CA PRO A 691 40.30 19.36 -21.88
C PRO A 691 40.19 20.63 -22.73
N CYS A 692 39.44 21.62 -22.22
CA CYS A 692 39.21 22.91 -22.89
C CYS A 692 40.48 23.65 -23.29
N SER A 693 41.55 23.49 -22.52
CA SER A 693 42.85 24.15 -22.73
C SER A 693 43.53 23.76 -24.05
N GLU A 694 43.23 22.58 -24.62
CA GLU A 694 43.77 22.15 -25.91
C GLU A 694 43.15 22.89 -27.12
N VAL A 695 41.90 23.35 -27.00
CA VAL A 695 41.15 24.01 -28.09
C VAL A 695 41.11 25.53 -27.90
N TYR A 696 40.82 26.00 -26.69
CA TYR A 696 40.60 27.42 -26.39
C TYR A 696 41.82 28.10 -25.71
N GLY A 697 42.80 27.31 -25.25
CA GLY A 697 44.04 27.78 -24.63
C GLY A 697 43.99 27.85 -23.11
N GLU A 698 45.13 28.18 -22.50
CA GLU A 698 45.26 28.37 -21.04
C GLU A 698 44.18 29.32 -20.50
N LYS A 699 43.60 28.99 -19.34
CA LYS A 699 42.51 29.72 -18.66
C LYS A 699 41.08 29.52 -19.20
N TYR A 700 40.83 28.36 -19.81
CA TYR A 700 39.49 27.83 -20.02
C TYR A 700 39.27 26.55 -19.20
N PHE A 701 38.09 26.40 -18.60
CA PHE A 701 37.71 25.24 -17.79
C PHE A 701 36.39 24.63 -18.31
N CYS A 702 36.17 23.35 -18.02
CA CYS A 702 34.93 22.68 -18.37
C CYS A 702 33.86 22.97 -17.30
N TYR A 703 32.78 23.63 -17.69
CA TYR A 703 31.65 23.95 -16.82
C TYR A 703 30.46 23.04 -17.11
N THR A 704 30.09 22.19 -16.16
CA THR A 704 29.02 21.20 -16.30
C THR A 704 27.63 21.72 -15.90
N GLY A 705 27.52 22.91 -15.31
CA GLY A 705 26.26 23.47 -14.79
C GLY A 705 25.22 23.92 -15.84
N ARG A 706 25.46 23.73 -17.15
CA ARG A 706 24.51 24.05 -18.24
C ARG A 706 24.23 22.90 -19.21
N LYS A 707 25.18 21.98 -19.37
CA LYS A 707 25.13 20.84 -20.31
C LYS A 707 25.74 19.64 -19.62
N LYS A 708 25.16 18.45 -19.82
CA LYS A 708 25.68 17.21 -19.22
C LYS A 708 27.06 16.84 -19.76
N GLU A 709 27.34 17.29 -20.98
CA GLU A 709 28.59 17.09 -21.72
C GLU A 709 29.62 18.20 -21.42
N GLY A 710 29.21 19.20 -20.63
CA GLY A 710 29.99 20.38 -20.29
C GLY A 710 30.02 21.48 -21.36
N GLU A 711 30.49 22.67 -20.96
CA GLU A 711 30.73 23.82 -21.82
C GLU A 711 32.05 24.50 -21.41
N CYS A 712 32.94 24.79 -22.37
CA CYS A 712 34.20 25.47 -22.07
C CYS A 712 34.00 26.97 -21.80
N LEU A 713 34.21 27.42 -20.56
CA LEU A 713 34.11 28.83 -20.15
C LEU A 713 35.47 29.39 -19.74
N SER A 714 35.63 30.73 -19.84
CA SER A 714 36.86 31.38 -19.38
C SER A 714 36.84 31.61 -17.87
N VAL A 715 37.99 31.51 -17.19
CA VAL A 715 38.10 31.84 -15.75
C VAL A 715 37.68 33.29 -15.40
N ASN A 716 37.68 34.19 -16.39
CA ASN A 716 37.20 35.57 -16.22
C ASN A 716 35.66 35.68 -16.12
N GLU A 717 34.93 34.60 -16.45
CA GLU A 717 33.48 34.49 -16.30
C GLU A 717 33.08 33.95 -14.92
N VAL A 718 34.07 33.59 -14.08
CA VAL A 718 33.90 33.28 -12.66
C VAL A 718 33.93 34.59 -11.88
N ALA A 719 32.80 34.97 -11.28
CA ALA A 719 32.63 36.26 -10.60
C ALA A 719 31.75 36.14 -9.35
N LEU A 720 32.00 36.98 -8.35
CA LEU A 720 31.20 37.04 -7.12
C LEU A 720 29.98 37.95 -7.30
N GLN A 721 28.86 37.56 -6.71
CA GLN A 721 27.62 38.34 -6.62
C GLN A 721 27.10 38.30 -5.18
N ILE A 722 26.64 39.44 -4.65
CA ILE A 722 25.93 39.50 -3.36
C ILE A 722 24.43 39.51 -3.65
N ASP A 723 23.76 38.39 -3.40
CA ASP A 723 22.37 38.17 -3.78
C ASP A 723 21.41 38.91 -2.86
N GLU A 724 21.61 38.78 -1.55
CA GLU A 724 20.83 39.47 -0.51
C GLU A 724 21.60 39.57 0.81
N PHE A 725 21.03 40.32 1.74
CA PHE A 725 21.45 40.36 3.12
C PHE A 725 20.28 39.92 3.99
N GLU A 726 20.56 39.23 5.09
CA GLU A 726 19.55 38.68 5.99
C GLU A 726 18.65 39.79 6.58
N HIS A 727 19.20 40.98 6.89
CA HIS A 727 18.42 42.12 7.41
C HIS A 727 18.61 43.47 6.68
N ASP A 728 18.02 43.69 5.50
CA ASP A 728 17.96 45.03 4.85
C ASP A 728 16.52 45.62 4.84
N PRO A 729 16.24 46.78 5.49
CA PRO A 729 17.17 47.64 6.21
C PRO A 729 17.44 47.22 7.66
N TYR A 730 18.70 47.34 8.06
CA TYR A 730 19.20 47.13 9.42
C TYR A 730 18.58 48.09 10.41
N LYS A 731 18.42 47.65 11.67
CA LYS A 731 17.94 48.52 12.75
C LYS A 731 18.96 48.61 13.87
N CYS A 732 19.31 49.84 14.25
CA CYS A 732 20.05 50.09 15.49
C CYS A 732 19.26 50.99 16.44
N ILE A 733 19.47 50.79 17.74
CA ILE A 733 18.71 51.44 18.80
C ILE A 733 19.58 52.47 19.53
N ILE A 734 19.05 53.68 19.69
CA ILE A 734 19.66 54.78 20.46
C ILE A 734 19.03 54.79 21.85
N PHE A 735 19.83 54.46 22.87
CA PHE A 735 19.39 54.39 24.27
C PHE A 735 19.57 55.71 25.05
N GLU A 736 20.60 56.48 24.74
CA GLU A 736 20.91 57.76 25.39
C GLU A 736 20.98 58.90 24.35
N ARG A 737 20.63 60.13 24.77
CA ARG A 737 20.57 61.29 23.88
C ARG A 737 21.96 61.68 23.36
N GLY A 738 22.15 61.63 22.04
CA GLY A 738 23.47 61.82 21.41
C GLY A 738 24.45 60.68 21.69
N GLY A 739 23.94 59.54 22.16
CA GLY A 739 24.72 58.32 22.35
C GLY A 739 25.02 57.60 21.04
N GLU A 740 25.50 56.38 21.16
CA GLU A 740 25.73 55.49 20.01
C GLU A 740 24.41 54.79 19.62
N CYS A 741 24.24 54.57 18.31
CA CYS A 741 23.22 53.66 17.79
C CYS A 741 23.82 52.25 17.81
N VAL A 742 23.24 51.37 18.62
CA VAL A 742 23.79 50.03 18.91
C VAL A 742 23.03 48.98 18.09
N PHE A 743 23.78 48.11 17.41
CA PHE A 743 23.25 46.91 16.77
C PHE A 743 23.21 45.78 17.81
N SER A 744 22.11 45.04 17.88
CA SER A 744 21.93 43.97 18.88
C SER A 744 22.58 42.66 18.48
N GLU A 745 22.72 42.40 17.18
CA GLU A 745 23.12 41.12 16.58
C GLU A 745 24.02 41.39 15.36
N GLY A 746 24.84 40.41 14.97
CA GLY A 746 25.53 40.39 13.66
C GLY A 746 24.58 39.93 12.56
N ASP A 747 25.04 39.94 11.30
CA ASP A 747 24.18 39.61 10.15
C ASP A 747 24.90 38.76 9.09
N THR A 748 24.14 38.18 8.17
CA THR A 748 24.67 37.31 7.12
C THR A 748 24.48 37.92 5.72
N ALA A 749 25.56 37.97 4.94
CA ALA A 749 25.51 38.26 3.51
C ALA A 749 25.42 36.94 2.72
N TYR A 750 24.35 36.77 1.94
CA TYR A 750 24.18 35.61 1.04
C TYR A 750 24.75 35.95 -0.33
N VAL A 751 25.68 35.12 -0.81
CA VAL A 751 26.47 35.39 -2.01
C VAL A 751 26.55 34.17 -2.91
N SER A 752 26.70 34.40 -4.21
CA SER A 752 26.90 33.35 -5.21
C SER A 752 28.09 33.66 -6.11
N VAL A 753 28.81 32.60 -6.48
CA VAL A 753 29.83 32.63 -7.52
C VAL A 753 29.17 32.24 -8.83
N ILE A 754 29.17 33.17 -9.78
CA ILE A 754 28.65 32.98 -11.14
C ILE A 754 29.57 32.02 -11.90
N ASN A 755 29.00 31.04 -12.60
CA ASN A 755 29.70 29.96 -13.31
C ASN A 755 30.77 29.25 -12.44
N PRO A 756 30.40 28.71 -11.27
CA PRO A 756 31.39 28.15 -10.35
C PRO A 756 32.02 26.86 -10.93
N PRO A 757 33.35 26.70 -10.83
CA PRO A 757 33.99 25.40 -11.02
C PRO A 757 33.40 24.34 -10.07
N SER A 758 33.35 23.09 -10.51
CA SER A 758 32.67 22.01 -9.77
C SER A 758 33.34 21.62 -8.45
N ASP A 759 34.62 21.95 -8.29
CA ASP A 759 35.45 21.69 -7.10
C ASP A 759 35.93 22.99 -6.43
N ILE A 760 35.09 24.04 -6.50
CA ILE A 760 35.37 25.33 -5.88
C ILE A 760 35.36 25.26 -4.33
N GLU A 761 36.45 25.74 -3.73
CA GLU A 761 36.59 25.95 -2.29
C GLU A 761 36.94 27.41 -1.99
N VAL A 762 36.45 27.97 -0.88
CA VAL A 762 36.90 29.28 -0.38
C VAL A 762 38.07 29.06 0.57
N VAL A 763 39.21 29.68 0.26
CA VAL A 763 40.48 29.53 0.99
C VAL A 763 40.67 30.66 2.00
N ASP A 764 40.19 31.86 1.66
CA ASP A 764 40.30 33.07 2.47
C ASP A 764 39.13 34.00 2.14
N SER A 765 38.61 34.73 3.13
CA SER A 765 37.48 35.63 2.96
C SER A 765 37.49 36.78 3.96
N TYR A 766 37.28 37.99 3.45
CA TYR A 766 37.24 39.21 4.27
C TYR A 766 36.26 40.23 3.68
N TYR A 767 35.75 41.11 4.52
CA TYR A 767 34.85 42.20 4.13
C TYR A 767 35.38 43.57 4.55
N VAL A 768 34.94 44.60 3.83
CA VAL A 768 35.23 46.02 4.11
C VAL A 768 33.92 46.81 4.02
N ILE A 769 33.57 47.50 5.11
CA ILE A 769 32.43 48.43 5.14
C ILE A 769 32.94 49.85 4.91
N ASP A 770 32.36 50.54 3.93
CA ASP A 770 32.76 51.83 3.38
C ASP A 770 34.25 51.88 3.00
N ASN A 771 35.08 52.47 3.86
CA ASN A 771 36.55 52.49 3.75
C ASN A 771 37.17 52.18 5.13
N GLY A 772 36.58 51.21 5.84
CA GLY A 772 37.01 50.73 7.15
C GLY A 772 38.26 49.85 7.10
N GLU A 773 38.56 49.21 8.23
CA GLU A 773 39.59 48.17 8.30
C GLU A 773 39.06 46.85 7.71
N GLU A 774 39.95 46.05 7.10
CA GLU A 774 39.64 44.70 6.61
C GLU A 774 39.23 43.82 7.80
N SER A 775 38.08 43.17 7.68
CA SER A 775 37.53 42.29 8.72
C SER A 775 37.39 40.88 8.16
N ASP A 776 38.10 39.93 8.76
CA ASP A 776 38.05 38.51 8.41
C ASP A 776 36.60 37.97 8.60
N THR A 777 36.17 37.11 7.69
CA THR A 777 34.90 36.37 7.79
C THR A 777 35.11 34.94 7.32
N GLU A 778 34.36 33.98 7.89
CA GLU A 778 34.34 32.59 7.41
C GLU A 778 33.07 32.39 6.58
N CYS A 779 33.20 32.38 5.25
CA CYS A 779 32.07 32.15 4.36
C CYS A 779 31.75 30.65 4.26
N PHE A 780 30.60 30.24 4.79
CA PHE A 780 30.16 28.85 4.80
C PHE A 780 29.46 28.48 3.48
N PRO A 781 29.78 27.33 2.84
CA PRO A 781 29.09 26.89 1.63
C PRO A 781 27.63 26.52 1.90
N GLY A 782 26.75 26.82 0.95
CA GLY A 782 25.34 26.38 0.93
C GLY A 782 25.13 25.07 0.17
N GLU A 783 23.86 24.71 -0.03
CA GLU A 783 23.44 23.47 -0.74
C GLU A 783 23.87 23.46 -2.22
N ASP A 784 23.76 24.59 -2.92
CA ASP A 784 24.24 24.72 -4.30
C ASP A 784 25.73 25.06 -4.36
N ILE A 785 26.48 24.36 -5.21
CA ILE A 785 27.88 24.66 -5.52
C ILE A 785 28.04 26.13 -5.93
N GLY A 786 28.91 26.85 -5.23
CA GLY A 786 29.19 28.26 -5.46
C GLY A 786 28.31 29.24 -4.67
N LYS A 787 27.31 28.79 -3.90
CA LYS A 787 26.61 29.67 -2.92
C LYS A 787 27.30 29.64 -1.56
N TYR A 788 27.38 30.80 -0.90
CA TYR A 788 27.98 30.95 0.42
C TYR A 788 27.18 31.91 1.32
N ALA A 789 27.23 31.66 2.62
CA ALA A 789 26.71 32.52 3.68
C ALA A 789 27.90 33.12 4.46
N CYS A 790 28.08 34.43 4.36
CA CYS A 790 29.22 35.15 4.94
C CYS A 790 28.77 36.05 6.11
N PRO A 791 29.03 35.67 7.38
CA PRO A 791 28.65 36.47 8.54
C PRO A 791 29.52 37.72 8.67
N PHE A 792 28.92 38.83 9.10
CA PHE A 792 29.61 40.10 9.32
C PHE A 792 28.99 40.89 10.48
N VAL A 793 29.73 41.88 10.99
CA VAL A 793 29.31 42.72 12.12
C VAL A 793 29.35 44.20 11.73
N LEU A 794 28.33 44.95 12.17
CA LEU A 794 28.20 46.40 11.96
C LEU A 794 28.69 47.20 13.17
N ASP A 795 29.59 48.15 12.92
CA ASP A 795 30.07 49.11 13.92
C ASP A 795 29.00 50.12 14.37
N ASN A 796 28.87 50.28 15.69
CA ASN A 796 28.02 51.28 16.35
C ASN A 796 28.15 52.69 15.76
N ILE A 797 27.01 53.35 15.51
CA ILE A 797 26.99 54.69 14.90
C ILE A 797 27.04 55.79 15.96
N LYS A 798 28.17 56.49 16.07
CA LYS A 798 28.44 57.51 17.11
C LYS A 798 27.67 58.81 16.90
N ASN A 799 27.26 59.45 18.00
CA ASN A 799 26.50 60.71 18.03
C ASN A 799 25.20 60.67 17.20
N SER A 800 24.41 59.62 17.38
CA SER A 800 23.25 59.35 16.52
C SER A 800 21.95 60.04 16.98
N ASP A 801 21.11 60.34 15.99
CA ASP A 801 19.70 60.75 16.11
C ASP A 801 18.86 59.89 15.14
N GLU A 802 17.53 59.94 15.25
CA GLU A 802 16.63 59.13 14.39
C GLU A 802 16.75 59.53 12.90
N GLY A 803 16.79 58.53 12.02
CA GLY A 803 16.89 58.74 10.58
C GLY A 803 17.35 57.49 9.84
N LYS A 804 17.69 57.65 8.55
CA LYS A 804 18.30 56.58 7.74
C LYS A 804 19.74 56.93 7.37
N GLU A 805 20.53 55.90 7.08
CA GLU A 805 21.91 55.96 6.58
C GLU A 805 22.11 54.82 5.57
N SER A 806 23.13 54.89 4.73
CA SER A 806 23.52 53.80 3.84
C SER A 806 25.03 53.63 3.89
N ARG A 807 25.51 52.38 3.79
CA ARG A 807 26.94 52.04 3.77
C ARG A 807 27.24 51.10 2.61
N GLU A 808 28.45 51.17 2.09
CA GLU A 808 28.93 50.27 1.04
C GLU A 808 29.55 49.03 1.70
N PHE A 809 29.10 47.84 1.33
CA PHE A 809 29.68 46.57 1.78
C PHE A 809 30.43 45.93 0.62
N ASN A 810 31.72 45.67 0.82
CA ASN A 810 32.58 44.99 -0.14
C ASN A 810 33.00 43.64 0.45
N LEU A 811 32.74 42.56 -0.26
CA LEU A 811 33.20 41.22 0.10
C LEU A 811 34.27 40.75 -0.89
N HIS A 812 35.32 40.14 -0.35
CA HIS A 812 36.42 39.56 -1.09
C HIS A 812 36.56 38.08 -0.71
N LEU A 813 36.62 37.20 -1.72
CA LEU A 813 36.91 35.78 -1.54
C LEU A 813 38.15 35.42 -2.37
N THR A 814 39.06 34.65 -1.79
CA THR A 814 40.06 33.87 -2.53
C THR A 814 39.54 32.45 -2.66
N ILE A 815 39.25 32.04 -3.89
CA ILE A 815 38.76 30.70 -4.22
C ILE A 815 39.88 29.83 -4.79
N SER A 816 39.82 28.53 -4.52
CA SER A 816 40.62 27.50 -5.19
C SER A 816 39.74 26.51 -5.95
N TYR A 817 40.26 26.00 -7.06
CA TYR A 817 39.64 24.93 -7.86
C TYR A 817 40.71 24.26 -8.75
N THR A 818 40.40 23.12 -9.34
CA THR A 818 41.34 22.41 -10.23
C THR A 818 41.24 22.95 -11.66
N LEU A 819 42.39 23.30 -12.23
CA LEU A 819 42.54 23.67 -13.63
C LEU A 819 43.72 22.87 -14.22
N ASP A 820 43.50 22.14 -15.31
CA ASP A 820 44.53 21.30 -15.97
C ASP A 820 45.26 20.33 -14.99
N ASN A 821 44.51 19.71 -14.06
CA ASN A 821 45.01 18.84 -12.98
C ASN A 821 45.98 19.52 -11.98
N ALA A 822 45.94 20.86 -11.87
CA ALA A 822 46.66 21.62 -10.87
C ALA A 822 45.71 22.53 -10.07
N LEU A 823 46.04 22.76 -8.78
CA LEU A 823 45.29 23.69 -7.94
C LEU A 823 45.53 25.14 -8.43
N PHE A 824 44.46 25.83 -8.80
CA PHE A 824 44.46 27.22 -9.23
C PHE A 824 43.82 28.11 -8.16
N LEU A 825 44.34 29.33 -7.97
CA LEU A 825 43.84 30.30 -6.99
C LEU A 825 43.38 31.58 -7.70
N GLN A 826 42.19 32.07 -7.35
CA GLN A 826 41.59 33.27 -7.94
C GLN A 826 40.94 34.14 -6.87
N ASN A 827 41.20 35.45 -6.93
CA ASN A 827 40.53 36.42 -6.07
C ASN A 827 39.32 37.00 -6.81
N ILE A 828 38.15 36.96 -6.17
CA ILE A 828 36.89 37.53 -6.65
C ILE A 828 36.30 38.47 -5.59
N SER A 829 35.55 39.48 -6.01
CA SER A 829 35.00 40.48 -5.10
C SER A 829 33.70 41.08 -5.61
N ALA A 830 32.81 41.46 -4.71
CA ALA A 830 31.52 42.08 -5.01
C ALA A 830 31.20 43.21 -4.02
N SER A 831 30.43 44.19 -4.47
CA SER A 831 30.06 45.38 -3.69
C SER A 831 28.55 45.61 -3.73
N LYS A 832 27.93 45.94 -2.59
CA LYS A 832 26.49 46.21 -2.47
C LYS A 832 26.21 47.21 -1.36
N ILE A 833 25.12 47.97 -1.49
CA ILE A 833 24.74 49.01 -0.50
C ILE A 833 23.84 48.40 0.57
N LEU A 834 24.21 48.60 1.84
CA LEU A 834 23.42 48.31 3.05
C LEU A 834 22.56 49.54 3.41
N SER A 835 21.32 49.35 3.84
CA SER A 835 20.47 50.44 4.35
C SER A 835 20.26 50.33 5.86
N ILE A 836 20.47 51.40 6.63
CA ILE A 836 20.38 51.40 8.09
C ILE A 836 19.31 52.38 8.57
N GLU A 837 18.40 51.91 9.42
CA GLU A 837 17.41 52.70 10.16
C GLU A 837 17.85 52.88 11.63
N ARG A 838 17.86 54.14 12.09
CA ARG A 838 18.18 54.52 13.47
C ARG A 838 16.91 54.88 14.22
N GLU A 839 16.60 54.13 15.29
CA GLU A 839 15.41 54.37 16.11
C GLU A 839 15.81 54.71 17.57
N LYS A 840 15.13 55.68 18.19
CA LYS A 840 15.26 55.92 19.65
C LYS A 840 14.44 54.88 20.43
N SER A 841 14.98 54.42 21.55
CA SER A 841 14.28 53.53 22.49
C SER A 841 12.98 54.15 23.03
N LYS A 842 12.06 53.30 23.51
CA LYS A 842 10.77 53.75 24.07
C LYS A 842 10.98 54.60 25.33
N GLU A 843 12.00 54.27 26.09
CA GLU A 843 12.44 54.89 27.33
C GLU A 843 12.96 56.31 27.03
N LEU A 844 13.84 56.45 26.04
CA LEU A 844 14.38 57.75 25.62
C LEU A 844 13.29 58.65 25.04
N LYS A 845 12.39 58.11 24.20
CA LYS A 845 11.22 58.83 23.66
C LYS A 845 10.29 59.33 24.78
N THR A 846 10.06 58.51 25.80
CA THR A 846 9.22 58.88 26.96
C THR A 846 9.89 59.97 27.79
N CYS A 847 11.19 59.85 28.06
CA CYS A 847 11.99 60.85 28.77
C CYS A 847 12.00 62.22 28.06
N GLU A 848 12.27 62.25 26.75
CA GLU A 848 12.24 63.48 25.95
C GLU A 848 10.86 64.15 25.95
N GLU A 849 9.77 63.36 25.97
CA GLU A 849 8.42 63.93 26.06
C GLU A 849 8.09 64.47 27.46
N GLU A 850 8.45 63.77 28.54
CA GLU A 850 8.23 64.26 29.91
C GLU A 850 9.06 65.50 30.23
N GLU A 851 10.30 65.58 29.75
CA GLU A 851 11.11 66.81 29.83
C GLU A 851 10.36 67.98 29.14
N ARG A 852 9.83 67.76 27.93
CA ARG A 852 9.06 68.75 27.17
C ARG A 852 7.76 69.17 27.88
N LYS A 853 7.11 68.27 28.63
CA LYS A 853 5.95 68.59 29.48
C LYS A 853 6.37 69.50 30.64
N LEU A 854 7.44 69.14 31.37
CA LEU A 854 8.00 69.94 32.47
C LEU A 854 8.48 71.33 32.03
N GLU A 855 9.09 71.46 30.84
CA GLU A 855 9.48 72.77 30.32
C GLU A 855 8.29 73.71 30.10
N LYS A 856 7.21 73.21 29.50
CA LYS A 856 5.96 73.96 29.30
C LYS A 856 5.34 74.38 30.63
N GLU A 857 5.38 73.53 31.65
CA GLU A 857 4.91 73.87 33.00
C GLU A 857 5.77 74.96 33.66
N ILE A 858 7.10 74.85 33.56
CA ILE A 858 8.04 75.87 34.07
C ILE A 858 7.82 77.22 33.36
N GLU A 859 7.58 77.22 32.05
CA GLU A 859 7.30 78.44 31.28
C GLU A 859 5.94 79.05 31.67
N SER A 860 4.90 78.23 31.79
CA SER A 860 3.58 78.64 32.27
C SER A 860 3.64 79.25 33.68
N ALA A 861 4.39 78.63 34.59
CA ALA A 861 4.59 79.14 35.95
C ALA A 861 5.39 80.47 35.96
N LYS A 862 6.44 80.61 35.15
CA LYS A 862 7.14 81.89 34.95
C LYS A 862 6.18 82.98 34.45
N LYS A 863 5.31 82.66 33.50
CA LYS A 863 4.31 83.59 32.93
C LYS A 863 3.28 84.02 33.98
N LYS A 864 2.77 83.10 34.81
CA LYS A 864 1.92 83.41 35.97
C LYS A 864 2.62 84.34 36.97
N LYS A 865 3.89 84.07 37.31
CA LYS A 865 4.68 84.94 38.20
C LYS A 865 4.81 86.36 37.65
N SER A 866 5.14 86.49 36.36
CA SER A 866 5.24 87.78 35.67
C SER A 866 3.91 88.54 35.69
N MET A 867 2.79 87.85 35.48
CA MET A 867 1.44 88.42 35.56
C MET A 867 1.14 88.97 36.96
N TYR A 868 1.41 88.22 38.03
CA TYR A 868 1.19 88.71 39.41
C TYR A 868 2.08 89.91 39.76
N ILE A 869 3.34 89.93 39.31
CA ILE A 869 4.24 91.09 39.49
C ILE A 869 3.71 92.32 38.74
N THR A 870 3.22 92.13 37.50
CA THR A 870 2.64 93.22 36.70
C THR A 870 1.39 93.79 37.35
N ILE A 871 0.49 92.93 37.84
CA ILE A 871 -0.72 93.35 38.56
C ILE A 871 -0.36 94.15 39.82
N LEU A 872 0.59 93.66 40.61
CA LEU A 872 1.08 94.36 41.81
C LEU A 872 1.65 95.74 41.48
N ALA A 873 2.44 95.84 40.40
CA ALA A 873 3.01 97.10 39.92
C ALA A 873 1.95 98.09 39.41
N VAL A 874 0.91 97.61 38.72
CA VAL A 874 -0.22 98.45 38.28
C VAL A 874 -0.99 99.01 39.47
N PHE A 875 -1.31 98.19 40.48
CA PHE A 875 -1.96 98.66 41.70
C PHE A 875 -1.10 99.69 42.46
N ALA A 876 0.21 99.44 42.59
CA ALA A 876 1.13 100.38 43.24
C ALA A 876 1.26 101.70 42.46
N GLY A 877 1.31 101.65 41.13
CA GLY A 877 1.32 102.82 40.26
C GLY A 877 0.06 103.66 40.36
N LEU A 878 -1.13 103.02 40.34
CA LEU A 878 -2.42 103.71 40.51
C LEU A 878 -2.53 104.40 41.89
N ALA A 879 -2.09 103.73 42.95
CA ALA A 879 -2.04 104.32 44.29
C ALA A 879 -1.09 105.53 44.33
N ALA A 880 0.12 105.39 43.78
CA ALA A 880 1.10 106.48 43.74
C ALA A 880 0.58 107.71 42.98
N VAL A 881 0.01 107.52 41.78
CA VAL A 881 -0.55 108.63 40.99
C VAL A 881 -1.68 109.35 41.72
N LEU A 882 -2.61 108.62 42.36
CA LEU A 882 -3.73 109.23 43.08
C LEU A 882 -3.30 109.94 44.37
N CYS A 883 -2.31 109.42 45.09
CA CYS A 883 -1.78 110.09 46.28
C CYS A 883 -0.92 111.31 45.93
N ILE A 884 -0.19 111.30 44.81
CA ILE A 884 0.49 112.50 44.26
C ILE A 884 -0.55 113.56 43.82
N ALA A 885 -1.67 113.14 43.21
CA ALA A 885 -2.76 114.04 42.83
C ALA A 885 -3.51 114.65 44.04
N GLY A 886 -3.60 113.94 45.16
CA GLY A 886 -4.07 114.48 46.45
C GLY A 886 -3.15 115.59 46.96
N TRP A 887 -1.84 115.32 46.99
CA TRP A 887 -0.81 116.28 47.41
C TRP A 887 -0.79 117.59 46.59
N LEU A 888 -1.24 117.56 45.34
CA LEU A 888 -1.35 118.73 44.46
C LEU A 888 -2.68 119.49 44.58
N GLY A 889 -3.50 119.20 45.59
CA GLY A 889 -4.64 120.05 45.99
C GLY A 889 -6.02 119.63 45.45
N CYS A 890 -6.20 118.38 45.02
CA CYS A 890 -7.49 117.89 44.54
C CYS A 890 -8.36 117.30 45.67
N GLY A 891 -9.40 118.03 46.09
CA GLY A 891 -10.18 117.72 47.31
C GLY A 891 -10.98 116.41 47.36
N TRP A 892 -11.10 115.64 46.26
CA TRP A 892 -11.63 114.26 46.30
C TRP A 892 -10.48 113.23 46.39
N CYS A 893 -9.30 113.55 45.84
CA CYS A 893 -8.20 112.59 45.71
C CYS A 893 -7.69 112.04 47.05
N ASP A 894 -7.71 112.80 48.15
CA ASP A 894 -7.27 112.29 49.46
C ASP A 894 -8.13 111.12 49.97
N LYS A 895 -9.47 111.20 49.80
CA LYS A 895 -10.37 110.10 50.16
C LYS A 895 -10.23 108.90 49.23
N ALA A 896 -9.96 109.15 47.95
CA ALA A 896 -9.69 108.08 46.98
C ALA A 896 -8.35 107.37 47.26
N CYS A 897 -7.28 108.12 47.54
CA CYS A 897 -5.95 107.63 47.93
C CYS A 897 -6.05 106.75 49.20
N ALA A 898 -6.76 107.20 50.25
CA ALA A 898 -6.94 106.41 51.46
C ALA A 898 -7.63 105.06 51.20
N VAL A 899 -8.72 105.03 50.40
CA VAL A 899 -9.39 103.78 50.01
C VAL A 899 -8.48 102.89 49.14
N LEU A 900 -7.76 103.48 48.19
CA LEU A 900 -6.86 102.71 47.32
C LEU A 900 -5.67 102.13 48.08
N LEU A 901 -5.14 102.82 49.10
CA LEU A 901 -4.05 102.30 49.95
C LEU A 901 -4.51 101.10 50.80
N VAL A 902 -5.75 101.09 51.29
CA VAL A 902 -6.31 99.90 51.97
C VAL A 902 -6.47 98.74 50.99
N ILE A 903 -7.04 98.98 49.80
CA ILE A 903 -7.14 97.96 48.74
C ILE A 903 -5.75 97.47 48.32
N LEU A 904 -4.76 98.37 48.21
CA LEU A 904 -3.37 98.04 47.91
C LEU A 904 -2.78 97.12 48.97
N SER A 905 -3.03 97.36 50.27
CA SER A 905 -2.46 96.54 51.34
C SER A 905 -2.98 95.09 51.31
N CYS A 906 -4.28 94.90 51.07
CA CYS A 906 -4.91 93.58 50.93
C CYS A 906 -4.50 92.89 49.62
N ALA A 907 -4.48 93.63 48.50
CA ALA A 907 -4.03 93.08 47.22
C ALA A 907 -2.55 92.70 47.26
N ALA A 908 -1.69 93.51 47.90
CA ALA A 908 -0.27 93.25 48.02
C ALA A 908 0.04 92.03 48.88
N THR A 909 -0.63 91.83 50.02
CA THR A 909 -0.45 90.63 50.84
C THR A 909 -0.84 89.36 50.08
N TYR A 910 -1.98 89.37 49.38
CA TYR A 910 -2.41 88.24 48.55
C TYR A 910 -1.46 87.98 47.36
N LEU A 911 -1.10 89.03 46.60
CA LEU A 911 -0.23 88.91 45.42
C LEU A 911 1.21 88.53 45.77
N LEU A 912 1.77 89.04 46.86
CA LEU A 912 3.11 88.64 47.34
C LEU A 912 3.10 87.18 47.81
N GLY A 913 2.04 86.73 48.50
CA GLY A 913 1.84 85.33 48.84
C GLY A 913 1.75 84.43 47.59
N ALA A 914 0.99 84.86 46.57
CA ALA A 914 0.89 84.14 45.29
C ALA A 914 2.23 84.10 44.53
N ILE A 915 2.99 85.20 44.50
CA ILE A 915 4.33 85.26 43.90
C ILE A 915 5.30 84.31 44.63
N GLY A 916 5.25 84.25 45.96
CA GLY A 916 6.04 83.32 46.77
C GLY A 916 5.69 81.84 46.48
N SER A 917 4.40 81.52 46.44
CA SER A 917 3.90 80.18 46.10
C SER A 917 4.35 79.74 44.70
N VAL A 918 4.14 80.57 43.67
CA VAL A 918 4.59 80.28 42.30
C VAL A 918 6.12 80.20 42.20
N GLN A 919 6.87 80.97 43.01
CA GLN A 919 8.33 80.88 43.04
C GLN A 919 8.82 79.54 43.63
N ASN A 920 8.13 78.99 44.64
CA ASN A 920 8.40 77.64 45.13
C ASN A 920 8.03 76.57 44.08
N GLN A 921 6.87 76.68 43.43
CA GLN A 921 6.48 75.78 42.33
C GLN A 921 7.52 75.76 41.19
N ILE A 922 8.05 76.92 40.78
CA ILE A 922 9.12 76.98 39.77
C ILE A 922 10.41 76.29 40.26
N LYS A 923 10.71 76.36 41.57
CA LYS A 923 11.89 75.70 42.16
C LYS A 923 11.71 74.18 42.19
N GLU A 924 10.53 73.69 42.59
CA GLU A 924 10.16 72.27 42.60
C GLU A 924 10.14 71.68 41.18
N LEU A 925 9.50 72.36 40.22
CA LEU A 925 9.49 71.90 38.82
C LEU A 925 10.90 71.85 38.20
N LYS A 926 11.78 72.80 38.54
CA LYS A 926 13.20 72.74 38.15
C LYS A 926 13.95 71.57 38.80
N ALA A 927 13.70 71.29 40.08
CA ALA A 927 14.29 70.15 40.77
C ALA A 927 13.83 68.82 40.15
N LYS A 928 12.53 68.68 39.85
CA LYS A 928 11.98 67.54 39.08
C LYS A 928 12.66 67.41 37.72
N LYS A 929 12.80 68.51 36.97
CA LYS A 929 13.50 68.51 35.67
C LYS A 929 14.96 68.04 35.77
N GLN A 930 15.69 68.42 36.83
CA GLN A 930 17.07 67.96 37.03
C GLN A 930 17.18 66.51 37.50
N ALA A 931 16.16 65.97 38.19
CA ALA A 931 16.13 64.57 38.60
C ALA A 931 15.76 63.62 37.45
N LEU A 932 14.83 64.03 36.57
CA LEU A 932 14.26 63.18 35.52
C LEU A 932 15.31 62.59 34.56
N CYS A 933 16.37 63.34 34.26
CA CYS A 933 17.42 62.94 33.32
C CYS A 933 18.75 62.57 34.01
N ALA A 934 18.70 62.24 35.31
CA ALA A 934 19.89 61.90 36.11
C ALA A 934 19.82 60.53 36.82
N ALA A 935 18.63 59.91 36.90
CA ALA A 935 18.46 58.56 37.42
C ALA A 935 18.91 57.53 36.36
N LYS A 936 19.72 56.54 36.74
CA LYS A 936 20.19 55.49 35.81
C LYS A 936 19.40 54.18 35.92
N THR A 937 18.48 54.07 36.88
CA THR A 937 17.63 52.90 37.08
C THR A 937 16.22 53.28 37.58
N TYR A 938 15.26 52.36 37.43
CA TYR A 938 13.84 52.59 37.75
C TYR A 938 13.58 52.72 39.27
N ASP A 939 14.32 51.97 40.10
CA ASP A 939 14.14 51.99 41.57
C ASP A 939 14.52 53.35 42.20
N GLU A 940 15.57 54.01 41.68
CA GLU A 940 15.98 55.36 42.13
C GLU A 940 14.91 56.43 41.86
N LEU A 941 14.08 56.24 40.82
CA LEU A 941 13.00 57.15 40.47
C LEU A 941 11.84 57.10 41.49
N TYR A 942 11.56 55.91 42.04
CA TYR A 942 10.45 55.69 42.98
C TYR A 942 10.71 56.36 44.34
N ASP A 943 11.93 56.27 44.87
CA ASP A 943 12.32 56.92 46.12
C ASP A 943 12.43 58.44 45.99
N ALA A 944 12.94 58.95 44.86
CA ALA A 944 13.04 60.39 44.60
C ALA A 944 11.66 61.08 44.53
N VAL A 945 10.63 60.37 44.04
CA VAL A 945 9.25 60.90 43.95
C VAL A 945 8.52 60.85 45.30
N ASN A 946 8.76 59.82 46.12
CA ASN A 946 8.10 59.67 47.43
C ASN A 946 8.75 60.52 48.55
N GLY A 947 10.03 60.89 48.44
CA GLY A 947 10.76 61.66 49.46
C GLY A 947 10.28 63.09 49.74
N ILE A 948 9.31 63.63 48.98
CA ILE A 948 8.83 65.02 49.10
C ILE A 948 7.48 65.11 49.88
N GLY A 949 6.86 63.97 50.19
CA GLY A 949 5.55 63.91 50.84
C GLY A 949 5.55 63.99 52.38
N ASN A 950 6.04 65.07 53.01
CA ASN A 950 5.72 65.39 54.42
C ASN A 950 6.19 66.77 54.96
N ILE A 951 5.57 67.89 54.55
CA ILE A 951 5.49 69.12 55.40
C ILE A 951 4.12 69.79 55.26
N TRP A 952 3.11 69.25 55.94
CA TRP A 952 1.81 69.91 56.18
C TRP A 952 1.21 69.42 57.51
N LEU A 953 1.58 70.02 58.66
CA LEU A 953 0.76 70.08 59.90
C LEU A 953 1.46 70.83 61.07
N THR A 954 1.27 72.15 61.12
CA THR A 954 1.26 73.06 62.30
C THR A 954 1.07 74.48 61.74
N LEU A 955 0.24 75.39 62.25
CA LEU A 955 -0.53 75.48 63.50
C LEU A 955 -1.77 76.37 63.24
N GLY A 956 -2.88 76.15 63.94
CA GLY A 956 -4.05 77.04 63.92
C GLY A 956 -4.04 78.09 65.05
N THR A 957 -5.17 78.82 65.19
CA THR A 957 -5.49 79.86 66.21
C THR A 957 -4.87 81.27 65.95
N VAL A 958 -5.52 82.42 66.21
CA VAL A 958 -6.89 82.66 66.73
C VAL A 958 -7.51 84.02 66.28
N THR A 959 -8.70 83.95 65.66
CA THR A 959 -9.91 84.83 65.70
C THR A 959 -9.94 86.37 65.68
N LEU A 960 -11.03 86.89 65.07
CA LEU A 960 -11.74 88.19 65.22
C LEU A 960 -11.05 89.42 64.59
N GLY A 961 -11.70 90.32 63.86
CA GLY A 961 -13.11 90.55 63.44
C GLY A 961 -13.21 92.03 62.98
N VAL A 962 -14.05 92.52 62.06
CA VAL A 962 -15.53 92.53 62.07
C VAL A 962 -16.05 93.32 60.84
N ILE A 963 -17.11 92.80 60.19
CA ILE A 963 -18.20 93.48 59.44
C ILE A 963 -17.88 94.48 58.30
N CYS A 964 -18.36 94.15 57.09
CA CYS A 964 -19.47 94.88 56.46
C CYS A 964 -20.28 93.99 55.50
N ALA A 965 -21.56 93.76 55.81
CA ALA A 965 -22.56 93.17 54.92
C ALA A 965 -23.00 94.25 53.89
N LEU A 966 -23.68 93.99 52.77
CA LEU A 966 -24.90 93.20 52.53
C LEU A 966 -25.02 92.84 51.03
N GLY A 967 -25.78 91.79 50.69
CA GLY A 967 -26.16 91.47 49.30
C GLY A 967 -26.47 89.99 49.10
N VAL A 968 -27.73 89.60 49.30
CA VAL A 968 -28.17 88.20 49.42
C VAL A 968 -28.63 87.60 48.07
N SER A 969 -28.61 86.26 48.00
CA SER A 969 -29.16 85.33 46.99
C SER A 969 -28.12 84.75 46.01
N SER A 970 -28.18 83.47 45.62
CA SER A 970 -29.20 82.44 45.88
C SER A 970 -28.59 81.05 46.16
N GLU A 971 -29.40 80.14 46.69
CA GLU A 971 -29.06 78.74 46.94
C GLU A 971 -28.76 77.95 45.64
N ILE A 972 -27.98 76.88 45.78
CA ILE A 972 -27.64 75.95 44.70
C ILE A 972 -28.51 74.70 44.84
N SER A 973 -29.30 74.37 43.80
CA SER A 973 -29.78 73.01 43.54
C SER A 973 -30.33 72.84 42.12
N GLY A 974 -29.81 71.83 41.41
CA GLY A 974 -30.38 71.28 40.18
C GLY A 974 -30.17 72.10 38.90
N MET A 975 -30.35 71.51 37.70
CA MET A 975 -30.52 70.09 37.36
C MET A 975 -30.53 69.96 35.82
N ILE A 976 -30.01 68.84 35.27
CA ILE A 976 -30.32 68.27 33.93
C ILE A 976 -29.87 69.15 32.71
N GLY A 977 -29.30 68.61 31.63
CA GLY A 977 -28.89 67.24 31.33
C GLY A 977 -28.66 67.02 29.83
N GLU A 978 -28.32 65.76 29.47
CA GLU A 978 -28.44 65.11 28.14
C GLU A 978 -27.75 65.78 26.92
N THR A 979 -26.90 65.05 26.17
CA THR A 979 -27.42 64.16 25.12
C THR A 979 -26.35 63.21 24.55
N ALA A 980 -26.80 62.01 24.11
CA ALA A 980 -26.19 61.12 23.10
C ALA A 980 -24.81 60.46 23.42
N SER A 981 -24.42 59.29 22.89
CA SER A 981 -25.15 58.17 22.24
C SER A 981 -24.17 57.01 21.95
N LYS A 982 -24.58 55.74 22.21
CA LYS A 982 -24.07 54.46 21.63
C LYS A 982 -22.58 54.05 21.79
N GLY A 983 -22.39 52.81 22.25
CA GLY A 983 -21.65 51.79 21.48
C GLY A 983 -20.31 51.26 22.02
N GLY A 984 -20.23 49.94 22.27
CA GLY A 984 -18.99 49.17 22.49
C GLY A 984 -18.26 49.41 23.83
N GLY A 985 -17.41 48.51 24.34
CA GLY A 985 -17.12 47.14 23.89
C GLY A 985 -15.73 46.65 24.30
N LYS A 986 -15.67 45.73 25.27
CA LYS A 986 -14.62 44.70 25.53
C LYS A 986 -13.15 45.10 25.81
N LEU A 987 -12.47 44.15 26.49
CA LEU A 987 -11.03 43.84 26.52
C LEU A 987 -10.07 44.80 27.23
N ILE A 988 -9.54 44.30 28.36
CA ILE A 988 -8.10 44.35 28.63
C ILE A 988 -7.53 43.12 27.91
N ASP A 989 -6.69 43.34 26.90
CA ASP A 989 -5.74 42.35 26.40
C ASP A 989 -4.50 43.08 25.88
N THR A 990 -3.35 42.47 26.06
CA THR A 990 -2.05 43.05 25.72
C THR A 990 -1.76 42.82 24.24
N LEU A 991 -1.47 43.90 23.51
CA LEU A 991 -1.26 43.88 22.06
C LEU A 991 0.24 43.78 21.75
N GLU A 992 0.70 42.59 21.36
CA GLU A 992 1.93 42.43 20.57
C GLU A 992 1.59 42.34 19.08
N LEU A 993 2.48 42.88 18.25
CA LEU A 993 2.24 43.02 16.81
C LEU A 993 2.66 41.73 16.08
N LYS A 994 1.72 41.10 15.36
CA LYS A 994 2.05 40.26 14.19
C LYS A 994 1.66 41.00 12.92
N TYR A 995 2.67 41.46 12.19
CA TYR A 995 2.52 41.97 10.83
C TYR A 995 2.37 40.77 9.88
N ARG A 996 1.45 40.86 8.91
CA ARG A 996 1.11 39.74 8.02
C ARG A 996 1.77 39.96 6.66
N GLY A 997 2.96 39.37 6.48
CA GLY A 997 3.57 39.18 5.15
C GLY A 997 2.83 38.10 4.36
N THR A 998 2.81 38.24 3.05
CA THR A 998 2.20 37.28 2.10
C THR A 998 3.27 36.67 1.22
N GLY A 999 3.31 35.34 1.08
CA GLY A 999 4.17 34.71 0.09
C GLY A 999 4.19 33.18 0.20
N PHE A 1000 4.22 32.56 -0.97
CA PHE A 1000 4.55 31.18 -1.34
C PHE A 1000 5.69 30.54 -0.51
N SER A 1001 5.81 29.22 -0.40
CA SER A 1001 5.15 28.14 -1.18
C SER A 1001 4.48 27.09 -0.31
#